data_AF-A0A3M1F579-F1
#
_entry.id   AF-A0A3M1F579-F1
#
_cell.length_a   1.000
_cell.length_b   1.000
_cell.length_c   1.000
_cell.angle_alpha   90.00
_cell.angle_beta   90.00
_cell.angle_gamma   90.00
#
_symmetry.space_group_name_H-M   'P 1'
#
loop_
_entity.id
_entity.type
_entity.pdbx_description
1 polymer ?
#
loop_
_entity_poly.entity_id
_entity_poly.type
_entity_poly.pdbx_seq_one_letter_code
_entity_poly.pdbx_strand_id
1 'polypeptide(L)'
;MANDFVHLHTHSEYSLLDGLGRVKDLVKEAKRLGHTALAITDHGAMHGAVEFFRACKAAEIKPIIGVEAYQTLWGRKMDGRDPQMDKENYHLLLLAKDMVGYRNLLKITSRSHLDGFYYKPRIDHEYLAAHAQGLVATTGCLGAEVPQLLSQGKEKEAYERLGWYVDVFGKENFFIELQEHHIPELQQVNKVLVPWADKFGLQLLVTNDVHYVREQDASPHEVLLCVQTGALLTDEKRMRLSDQSYFLKSRAQLEDTFRPFIDLPPSAFDNSLRIAEMCAVDLEDPTYHLPDLPIPEGFTYETYLRHLTEEGLRRLYGERADDPDLQERKERELRIIHEMGFDVYFLIVADLCNYARSRGIWWNVRGSGAGSLVAYCIGITGLDPLKNNLIFERFLNPGRVNMPDFDLDFPDDQREEMIRYTVEKYGNDQVAQIVTFGRMKARAAIRDVGRVKAISLDDVDRIAKMIPAIPGKPVTIKDVLTEGNEFYNPDLVALYEKEEWVRDLLDTSMQLEGVARHSGIHAAAVIVADKDLTEYTPLMRGTKSTVTETVTQYEFPILESIGLLKVDFLGLSTLTVLREACRLIKERRGIEYRLDNIPFEGEEARPAFELLSSGEVSGVFQVESQGMRRVLTEMKPSSFEHIIATISLYRPGPLEYIPNFIRRMHGEEDVEFKHPKLEPILAETYGICVSGDAQIMDARTGQRYRLAELGELDELWVQGVDEQWQPSVGRVTHWIDSGVKPVYRVRTRSGAEVKITADHRLLTESGWQPLCDLEPGDYIATPKALFGPETTPVETDRRKLRVLAYLLGDGSLASMAAVDFVSKDKALVDEYVRCLAAFPDVRPSFTQQVRGVVRVGVAKASDADPYHAPNSLLAWARELGLKHPPGSRPGGLRSHEKFVPAFVFALGKDEIAFFLASLWDCDGYAGPRLWHYKTISKQLAHDVQTLLLRLGIRSTIYESTYSRGDAASAARTGYQVTVYDTARLAEVLQPFMVSEKRARPGNGQDSITIERQSFVAEVEQAWDGSFRALMDAHGIDRQHFTPRGRRRERISTRVVEPLVETLPLPETER
;
A
#
# COMPACT_ATOMS: atom_id res chain seq x y z
N MET A 1 -0.07 39.32 -0.26
CA MET A 1 -0.40 40.19 -1.41
C MET A 1 0.80 40.94 -1.97
N ALA A 2 1.49 41.82 -1.22
CA ALA A 2 2.57 42.64 -1.79
C ALA A 2 3.81 41.88 -2.32
N ASN A 3 4.02 40.62 -1.91
CA ASN A 3 5.15 39.79 -2.33
C ASN A 3 4.72 38.58 -3.19
N ASP A 4 3.44 38.47 -3.55
CA ASP A 4 2.86 37.26 -4.12
C ASP A 4 3.13 37.22 -5.63
N PHE A 5 3.41 36.04 -6.18
CA PHE A 5 3.70 35.83 -7.60
C PHE A 5 3.36 34.38 -8.00
N VAL A 6 3.19 34.12 -9.29
CA VAL A 6 2.96 32.78 -9.86
C VAL A 6 3.82 32.59 -11.11
N HIS A 7 4.60 31.51 -11.18
CA HIS A 7 5.29 31.15 -12.42
C HIS A 7 4.30 30.50 -13.39
N LEU A 8 4.17 31.12 -14.57
CA LEU A 8 3.26 30.70 -15.65
C LEU A 8 3.97 30.09 -16.87
N HIS A 9 5.30 30.17 -16.91
CA HIS A 9 6.15 29.58 -17.95
C HIS A 9 7.18 28.71 -17.23
N THR A 10 6.97 27.38 -17.25
CA THR A 10 7.73 26.42 -16.44
C THR A 10 7.75 25.04 -17.09
N HIS A 11 8.96 24.61 -17.42
CA HIS A 11 9.31 23.32 -18.00
C HIS A 11 9.64 22.34 -16.88
N SER A 12 9.07 21.15 -16.99
CA SER A 12 9.35 20.03 -16.12
C SER A 12 10.29 19.04 -16.80
N GLU A 13 10.64 17.95 -16.10
CA GLU A 13 11.35 16.81 -16.70
C GLU A 13 10.67 16.21 -17.95
N TYR A 14 9.40 16.55 -18.19
CA TYR A 14 8.64 16.13 -19.37
C TYR A 14 8.90 16.98 -20.63
N SER A 15 9.58 18.12 -20.51
CA SER A 15 10.34 18.73 -21.61
C SER A 15 11.59 17.88 -21.85
N LEU A 16 11.41 16.72 -22.47
CA LEU A 16 12.37 15.60 -22.44
C LEU A 16 13.81 16.00 -22.82
N LEU A 17 14.73 15.74 -21.89
CA LEU A 17 16.17 16.05 -21.98
C LEU A 17 16.52 17.54 -22.14
N ASP A 18 15.58 18.41 -21.79
CA ASP A 18 15.74 19.86 -21.79
C ASP A 18 15.41 20.39 -20.39
N GLY A 19 14.15 20.31 -19.96
CA GLY A 19 13.76 20.57 -18.58
C GLY A 19 14.33 19.54 -17.60
N LEU A 20 14.90 20.01 -16.48
CA LEU A 20 15.41 19.19 -15.38
C LEU A 20 14.42 19.12 -14.20
N GLY A 21 13.50 20.08 -14.10
CA GLY A 21 12.59 20.22 -12.96
C GLY A 21 11.63 19.04 -12.79
N ARG A 22 11.95 18.10 -11.89
CA ARG A 22 10.99 17.03 -11.51
C ARG A 22 9.74 17.67 -10.90
N VAL A 23 8.56 17.21 -11.33
CA VAL A 23 7.25 17.77 -10.97
C VAL A 23 7.10 18.03 -9.47
N LYS A 24 7.44 17.03 -8.63
CA LYS A 24 7.30 17.14 -7.16
C LYS A 24 8.27 18.14 -6.54
N ASP A 25 9.46 18.30 -7.10
CA ASP A 25 10.47 19.23 -6.61
C ASP A 25 10.12 20.69 -6.99
N LEU A 26 9.61 20.92 -8.22
CA LEU A 26 9.05 22.21 -8.64
C LEU A 26 7.92 22.67 -7.71
N VAL A 27 6.94 21.80 -7.43
CA VAL A 27 5.81 22.10 -6.54
C VAL A 27 6.28 22.36 -5.10
N LYS A 28 7.22 21.56 -4.58
CA LYS A 28 7.79 21.74 -3.24
C LYS A 28 8.52 23.09 -3.12
N GLU A 29 9.29 23.47 -4.13
CA GLU A 29 10.01 24.74 -4.14
C GLU A 29 9.06 25.94 -4.29
N ALA A 30 8.03 25.84 -5.13
CA ALA A 30 6.97 26.85 -5.22
C ALA A 30 6.28 27.07 -3.87
N LYS A 31 5.95 26.00 -3.12
CA LYS A 31 5.40 26.11 -1.75
C LYS A 31 6.38 26.80 -0.80
N ARG A 32 7.68 26.46 -0.90
CA ARG A 32 8.75 27.07 -0.09
C ARG A 32 8.92 28.58 -0.35
N LEU A 33 8.69 29.02 -1.58
CA LEU A 33 8.74 30.42 -2.00
C LEU A 33 7.46 31.22 -1.67
N GLY A 34 6.38 30.54 -1.26
CA GLY A 34 5.09 31.15 -0.95
C GLY A 34 4.18 31.36 -2.16
N HIS A 35 4.46 30.72 -3.30
CA HIS A 35 3.63 30.81 -4.49
C HIS A 35 2.31 30.04 -4.27
N THR A 36 1.17 30.65 -4.59
CA THR A 36 -0.17 30.07 -4.39
C THR A 36 -0.64 29.22 -5.55
N ALA A 37 -0.02 29.39 -6.73
CA ALA A 37 -0.27 28.62 -7.94
C ALA A 37 1.05 28.36 -8.66
N LEU A 38 1.03 27.40 -9.59
CA LEU A 38 2.15 27.09 -10.48
C LEU A 38 1.59 26.55 -11.80
N ALA A 39 2.20 26.91 -12.93
CA ALA A 39 1.90 26.29 -14.22
C ALA A 39 2.89 25.18 -14.61
N ILE A 40 2.44 24.29 -15.49
CA ILE A 40 3.27 23.39 -16.28
C ILE A 40 3.06 23.70 -17.76
N THR A 41 4.14 23.97 -18.49
CA THR A 41 4.08 24.44 -19.88
C THR A 41 5.19 23.79 -20.71
N ASP A 42 5.25 22.47 -20.68
CA ASP A 42 6.30 21.71 -21.35
C ASP A 42 6.32 21.93 -22.88
N HIS A 43 7.51 21.75 -23.47
CA HIS A 43 7.78 21.98 -24.89
C HIS A 43 6.99 21.04 -25.82
N GLY A 44 5.87 21.54 -26.36
CA GLY A 44 5.06 20.86 -27.38
C GLY A 44 4.48 19.51 -26.96
N ALA A 45 4.39 19.23 -25.66
CA ALA A 45 3.89 17.99 -25.09
C ALA A 45 3.23 18.26 -23.73
N MET A 46 2.34 17.37 -23.30
CA MET A 46 1.61 17.52 -22.03
C MET A 46 1.85 16.37 -21.05
N HIS A 47 2.87 15.54 -21.28
CA HIS A 47 3.10 14.26 -20.59
C HIS A 47 2.91 14.28 -19.06
N GLY A 48 3.40 15.34 -18.39
CA GLY A 48 3.32 15.50 -16.93
C GLY A 48 2.03 16.11 -16.37
N ALA A 49 1.07 16.51 -17.21
CA ALA A 49 -0.05 17.39 -16.80
C ALA A 49 -0.87 16.84 -15.61
N VAL A 50 -1.24 15.56 -15.61
CA VAL A 50 -2.02 14.94 -14.52
C VAL A 50 -1.17 14.66 -13.28
N GLU A 51 0.09 14.27 -13.43
CA GLU A 51 1.01 14.13 -12.29
C GLU A 51 1.20 15.48 -11.59
N PHE A 52 1.42 16.53 -12.37
CA PHE A 52 1.56 17.91 -11.90
C PHE A 52 0.30 18.41 -11.21
N PHE A 53 -0.86 18.21 -11.82
CA PHE A 53 -2.15 18.55 -11.22
C PHE A 53 -2.31 17.94 -9.81
N ARG A 54 -2.04 16.64 -9.69
CA ARG A 54 -2.12 15.89 -8.42
C ARG A 54 -1.06 16.32 -7.41
N ALA A 55 0.18 16.55 -7.85
CA ALA A 55 1.25 17.06 -6.99
C ALA A 55 0.90 18.44 -6.42
N CYS A 56 0.41 19.36 -7.24
CA CYS A 56 -0.09 20.67 -6.83
C CYS A 56 -1.24 20.56 -5.83
N LYS A 57 -2.29 19.78 -6.14
CA LYS A 57 -3.43 19.55 -5.24
C LYS A 57 -2.98 19.00 -3.88
N ALA A 58 -2.11 17.99 -3.85
CA ALA A 58 -1.57 17.41 -2.61
C ALA A 58 -0.70 18.40 -1.80
N ALA A 59 -0.09 19.37 -2.47
CA ALA A 59 0.69 20.44 -1.86
C ALA A 59 -0.14 21.72 -1.56
N GLU A 60 -1.45 21.72 -1.79
CA GLU A 60 -2.34 22.90 -1.65
C GLU A 60 -1.94 24.09 -2.56
N ILE A 61 -1.25 23.82 -3.67
CA ILE A 61 -0.96 24.80 -4.72
C ILE A 61 -2.01 24.66 -5.82
N LYS A 62 -2.48 25.78 -6.38
CA LYS A 62 -3.40 25.75 -7.52
C LYS A 62 -2.63 25.36 -8.80
N PRO A 63 -2.94 24.23 -9.46
CA PRO A 63 -2.32 23.88 -10.73
C PRO A 63 -2.88 24.73 -11.86
N ILE A 64 -2.02 25.11 -12.80
CA ILE A 64 -2.38 25.72 -14.08
C ILE A 64 -1.81 24.80 -15.17
N ILE A 65 -2.68 24.34 -16.07
CA ILE A 65 -2.28 23.39 -17.13
C ILE A 65 -2.05 24.15 -18.41
N GLY A 66 -0.91 23.94 -19.04
CA GLY A 66 -0.52 24.60 -20.28
C GLY A 66 0.42 23.76 -21.13
N VAL A 67 0.94 24.38 -22.18
CA VAL A 67 1.96 23.85 -23.09
C VAL A 67 2.68 25.04 -23.71
N GLU A 68 3.98 24.96 -23.91
CA GLU A 68 4.66 25.88 -24.82
C GLU A 68 4.66 25.22 -26.21
N ALA A 69 3.71 25.61 -27.04
CA ALA A 69 3.50 24.99 -28.35
C ALA A 69 4.52 25.50 -29.38
N TYR A 70 4.94 24.63 -30.29
CA TYR A 70 5.64 25.09 -31.49
C TYR A 70 4.64 25.50 -32.56
N GLN A 71 4.93 26.58 -33.27
CA GLN A 71 4.11 27.14 -34.35
C GLN A 71 4.93 27.26 -35.63
N THR A 72 4.31 27.03 -36.79
CA THR A 72 4.96 27.25 -38.09
C THR A 72 5.18 28.73 -38.38
N LEU A 73 6.09 29.03 -39.32
CA LEU A 73 6.17 30.38 -39.88
C LEU A 73 4.82 30.82 -40.47
N TRP A 74 4.51 32.12 -40.39
CA TRP A 74 3.24 32.67 -40.87
C TRP A 74 2.88 32.24 -42.30
N GLY A 75 1.65 31.75 -42.47
CA GLY A 75 1.12 31.33 -43.77
C GLY A 75 1.69 30.02 -44.30
N ARG A 76 2.55 29.33 -43.55
CA ARG A 76 2.88 27.91 -43.77
C ARG A 76 1.79 27.03 -43.14
N LYS A 77 1.68 25.80 -43.62
CA LYS A 77 0.81 24.77 -43.05
C LYS A 77 1.62 23.85 -42.13
N MET A 78 0.99 23.30 -41.09
CA MET A 78 1.64 22.34 -40.19
C MET A 78 2.13 21.07 -40.89
N ASP A 79 1.43 20.62 -41.95
CA ASP A 79 1.82 19.48 -42.78
C ASP A 79 2.98 19.76 -43.75
N GLY A 80 3.46 21.01 -43.83
CA GLY A 80 4.60 21.42 -44.65
C GLY A 80 5.90 20.66 -44.33
N ARG A 81 6.65 20.29 -45.39
CA ARG A 81 7.90 19.51 -45.34
C ARG A 81 9.03 20.09 -46.22
N ASP A 82 8.97 21.38 -46.55
CA ASP A 82 10.03 22.06 -47.28
C ASP A 82 11.32 22.15 -46.41
N PRO A 83 12.47 21.60 -46.85
CA PRO A 83 13.67 21.55 -46.02
C PRO A 83 14.30 22.90 -45.65
N GLN A 84 13.93 23.98 -46.35
CA GLN A 84 14.39 25.34 -46.03
C GLN A 84 13.31 26.11 -45.27
N MET A 85 12.06 26.11 -45.77
CA MET A 85 10.99 26.95 -45.21
C MET A 85 10.27 26.35 -44.01
N ASP A 86 10.20 25.02 -43.87
CA ASP A 86 9.47 24.36 -42.78
C ASP A 86 10.38 23.85 -41.66
N LYS A 87 11.69 24.10 -41.74
CA LYS A 87 12.62 23.78 -40.65
C LYS A 87 12.42 24.70 -39.45
N GLU A 88 12.15 25.98 -39.70
CA GLU A 88 11.95 26.99 -38.66
C GLU A 88 10.55 26.90 -38.04
N ASN A 89 10.46 27.37 -36.80
CA ASN A 89 9.25 27.40 -35.99
C ASN A 89 9.42 28.44 -34.88
N TYR A 90 8.29 28.90 -34.35
CA TYR A 90 8.21 29.81 -33.21
C TYR A 90 7.67 29.06 -31.98
N HIS A 91 7.95 29.58 -30.79
CA HIS A 91 7.31 29.16 -29.56
C HIS A 91 6.01 29.95 -29.31
N LEU A 92 5.07 29.38 -28.55
CA LEU A 92 3.86 30.06 -28.10
C LEU A 92 3.36 29.46 -26.77
N LEU A 93 3.33 30.28 -25.72
CA LEU A 93 2.79 29.88 -24.42
C LEU A 93 1.25 29.83 -24.47
N LEU A 94 0.67 28.67 -24.13
CA LEU A 94 -0.77 28.45 -24.07
C LEU A 94 -1.16 27.87 -22.69
N LEU A 95 -2.15 28.47 -22.04
CA LEU A 95 -2.68 28.05 -20.74
C LEU A 95 -4.18 27.77 -20.83
N ALA A 96 -4.64 26.67 -20.24
CA ALA A 96 -6.06 26.33 -20.16
C ALA A 96 -6.76 27.14 -19.05
N LYS A 97 -7.67 28.04 -19.45
CA LYS A 97 -8.53 28.81 -18.54
C LYS A 97 -9.63 27.94 -17.94
N ASP A 98 -10.11 26.94 -18.66
CA ASP A 98 -11.23 26.09 -18.27
C ASP A 98 -11.14 24.72 -18.99
N MET A 99 -12.12 23.85 -18.77
CA MET A 99 -12.16 22.52 -19.40
C MET A 99 -12.37 22.55 -20.93
N VAL A 100 -12.84 23.67 -21.52
CA VAL A 100 -12.85 23.83 -22.98
C VAL A 100 -11.42 24.13 -23.45
N GLY A 101 -10.73 25.01 -22.74
CA GLY A 101 -9.30 25.27 -22.93
C GLY A 101 -8.45 24.00 -22.83
N TYR A 102 -8.64 23.19 -21.79
CA TYR A 102 -7.90 21.95 -21.60
C TYR A 102 -8.11 20.97 -22.78
N ARG A 103 -9.36 20.73 -23.20
CA ARG A 103 -9.66 19.92 -24.39
C ARG A 103 -9.04 20.48 -25.67
N ASN A 104 -9.00 21.80 -25.82
CA ASN A 104 -8.33 22.43 -26.95
C ASN A 104 -6.80 22.25 -26.88
N LEU A 105 -6.17 22.27 -25.69
CA LEU A 105 -4.76 21.90 -25.55
C LEU A 105 -4.51 20.43 -25.92
N LEU A 106 -5.38 19.50 -25.49
CA LEU A 106 -5.28 18.09 -25.90
C LEU A 106 -5.28 17.95 -27.43
N LYS A 107 -6.19 18.66 -28.12
CA LYS A 107 -6.33 18.64 -29.59
C LYS A 107 -5.16 19.33 -30.31
N ILE A 108 -4.74 20.50 -29.85
CA ILE A 108 -3.56 21.24 -30.36
C ILE A 108 -2.30 20.38 -30.23
N THR A 109 -2.03 19.82 -29.05
CA THR A 109 -0.87 18.97 -28.81
C THR A 109 -0.97 17.65 -29.59
N SER A 110 -2.16 17.07 -29.75
CA SER A 110 -2.32 15.87 -30.58
C SER A 110 -2.04 16.15 -32.05
N ARG A 111 -2.64 17.19 -32.63
CA ARG A 111 -2.45 17.51 -34.07
C ARG A 111 -1.04 18.01 -34.38
N SER A 112 -0.39 18.69 -33.45
CA SER A 112 1.01 19.12 -33.61
C SER A 112 1.96 17.92 -33.75
N HIS A 113 1.70 16.81 -33.05
CA HIS A 113 2.43 15.55 -33.21
C HIS A 113 1.95 14.73 -34.41
N LEU A 114 0.65 14.55 -34.58
CA LEU A 114 0.07 13.64 -35.59
C LEU A 114 0.19 14.17 -37.02
N ASP A 115 -0.01 15.47 -37.24
CA ASP A 115 0.04 16.10 -38.56
C ASP A 115 1.24 17.05 -38.68
N GLY A 116 1.48 17.87 -37.65
CA GLY A 116 2.47 18.94 -37.65
C GLY A 116 3.95 18.55 -37.54
N PHE A 117 4.24 17.32 -37.10
CA PHE A 117 5.58 16.94 -36.67
C PHE A 117 6.56 16.84 -37.84
N TYR A 118 7.62 17.64 -37.75
CA TYR A 118 8.79 17.62 -38.64
C TYR A 118 10.08 17.34 -37.84
N TYR A 119 10.74 18.37 -37.30
CA TYR A 119 11.77 18.23 -36.24
C TYR A 119 11.20 18.43 -34.83
N LYS A 120 10.10 19.18 -34.74
CA LYS A 120 9.31 19.47 -33.55
C LYS A 120 7.82 19.32 -33.89
N PRO A 121 6.94 19.10 -32.89
CA PRO A 121 5.49 19.01 -33.10
C PRO A 121 4.87 20.42 -33.21
N ARG A 122 4.46 20.85 -34.41
CA ARG A 122 4.07 22.24 -34.70
C ARG A 122 2.58 22.38 -35.05
N ILE A 123 1.90 23.45 -34.65
CA ILE A 123 0.63 23.88 -35.25
C ILE A 123 0.79 25.06 -36.22
N ASP A 124 -0.22 25.30 -37.05
CA ASP A 124 -0.31 26.53 -37.85
C ASP A 124 -1.34 27.52 -37.28
N HIS A 125 -1.28 28.75 -37.75
CA HIS A 125 -2.13 29.86 -37.30
C HIS A 125 -3.63 29.58 -37.53
N GLU A 126 -3.99 28.89 -38.61
CA GLU A 126 -5.40 28.56 -38.92
C GLU A 126 -5.98 27.56 -37.92
N TYR A 127 -5.25 26.47 -37.64
CA TYR A 127 -5.67 25.49 -36.66
C TYR A 127 -5.72 26.07 -35.24
N LEU A 128 -4.74 26.91 -34.89
CA LEU A 128 -4.72 27.61 -33.59
C LEU A 128 -5.95 28.51 -33.41
N ALA A 129 -6.30 29.31 -34.42
CA ALA A 129 -7.47 30.20 -34.35
C ALA A 129 -8.79 29.42 -34.19
N ALA A 130 -8.91 28.25 -34.82
CA ALA A 130 -10.07 27.37 -34.66
C ALA A 130 -10.21 26.77 -33.25
N HIS A 131 -9.14 26.72 -32.45
CA HIS A 131 -9.10 26.10 -31.12
C HIS A 131 -8.69 27.08 -29.99
N ALA A 132 -8.77 28.39 -30.23
CA ALA A 132 -8.38 29.41 -29.26
C ALA A 132 -9.36 29.55 -28.07
N GLN A 133 -10.57 29.00 -28.15
CA GLN A 133 -11.58 29.12 -27.10
C GLN A 133 -11.10 28.49 -25.78
N GLY A 134 -11.27 29.21 -24.68
CA GLY A 134 -10.89 28.73 -23.33
C GLY A 134 -9.38 28.78 -23.07
N LEU A 135 -8.57 29.33 -23.99
CA LEU A 135 -7.13 29.50 -23.80
C LEU A 135 -6.78 30.93 -23.36
N VAL A 136 -5.71 31.04 -22.58
CA VAL A 136 -4.92 32.26 -22.39
C VAL A 136 -3.60 32.07 -23.12
N ALA A 137 -3.14 33.09 -23.85
CA ALA A 137 -1.91 33.05 -24.62
C ALA A 137 -1.08 34.32 -24.40
N THR A 138 0.19 34.28 -24.80
CA THR A 138 1.12 35.40 -24.64
C THR A 138 1.92 35.70 -25.90
N THR A 139 2.71 36.79 -25.88
CA THR A 139 3.76 37.03 -26.88
C THR A 139 4.93 36.05 -26.83
N GLY A 140 5.04 35.23 -25.79
CA GLY A 140 6.03 34.17 -25.62
C GLY A 140 7.46 34.63 -25.26
N CYS A 141 8.37 33.65 -25.20
CA CYS A 141 9.80 33.82 -24.98
C CYS A 141 10.52 34.42 -26.21
N LEU A 142 11.85 34.59 -26.18
CA LEU A 142 12.61 35.09 -27.34
C LEU A 142 12.47 34.20 -28.61
N GLY A 143 12.14 32.92 -28.44
CA GLY A 143 11.83 31.99 -29.54
C GLY A 143 10.45 32.17 -30.16
N ALA A 144 9.58 33.04 -29.62
CA ALA A 144 8.23 33.27 -30.11
C ALA A 144 8.17 34.27 -31.28
N GLU A 145 7.05 34.26 -32.02
CA GLU A 145 6.91 34.96 -33.30
C GLU A 145 7.12 36.48 -33.19
N VAL A 146 6.47 37.14 -32.23
CA VAL A 146 6.58 38.60 -32.07
C VAL A 146 7.98 39.01 -31.57
N PRO A 147 8.55 38.41 -30.49
CA PRO A 147 9.93 38.66 -30.08
C PRO A 147 10.99 38.40 -31.16
N GLN A 148 10.87 37.30 -31.93
CA GLN A 148 11.87 36.98 -32.95
C GLN A 148 11.78 37.90 -34.18
N LEU A 149 10.58 38.35 -34.57
CA LEU A 149 10.44 39.38 -35.60
C LEU A 149 11.02 40.73 -35.14
N LEU A 150 10.86 41.09 -33.86
CA LEU A 150 11.45 42.30 -33.29
C LEU A 150 12.99 42.23 -33.23
N SER A 151 13.59 41.11 -32.80
CA SER A 151 15.05 40.95 -32.78
C SER A 151 15.67 40.93 -34.19
N GLN A 152 14.90 40.51 -35.21
CA GLN A 152 15.28 40.62 -36.63
C GLN A 152 15.05 42.03 -37.23
N GLY A 153 14.55 42.99 -36.45
CA GLY A 153 14.25 44.36 -36.92
C GLY A 153 13.00 44.49 -37.80
N LYS A 154 12.15 43.46 -37.87
CA LYS A 154 10.91 43.42 -38.66
C LYS A 154 9.70 43.97 -37.89
N GLU A 155 9.85 45.16 -37.32
CA GLU A 155 8.84 45.75 -36.41
C GLU A 155 7.43 45.82 -37.02
N LYS A 156 7.30 46.11 -38.33
CA LYS A 156 5.99 46.11 -39.02
C LYS A 156 5.31 44.75 -39.01
N GLU A 157 6.06 43.69 -39.30
CA GLU A 157 5.53 42.32 -39.32
C GLU A 157 5.16 41.88 -37.90
N ALA A 158 6.00 42.19 -36.90
CA ALA A 158 5.71 41.94 -35.49
C ALA A 158 4.42 42.63 -35.02
N TYR A 159 4.19 43.88 -35.44
CA TYR A 159 2.98 44.64 -35.13
C TYR A 159 1.72 44.02 -35.77
N GLU A 160 1.83 43.55 -37.02
CA GLU A 160 0.74 42.84 -37.72
C GLU A 160 0.43 41.48 -37.07
N ARG A 161 1.45 40.73 -36.61
CA ARG A 161 1.25 39.48 -35.86
C ARG A 161 0.60 39.71 -34.51
N LEU A 162 1.07 40.69 -33.74
CA LEU A 162 0.46 41.03 -32.46
C LEU A 162 -1.03 41.37 -32.63
N GLY A 163 -1.39 42.15 -33.66
CA GLY A 163 -2.80 42.40 -33.98
C GLY A 163 -3.62 41.13 -34.20
N TRP A 164 -3.10 40.17 -34.98
CA TRP A 164 -3.76 38.89 -35.21
C TRP A 164 -3.98 38.07 -33.93
N TYR A 165 -2.98 37.99 -33.05
CA TYR A 165 -3.13 37.30 -31.77
C TYR A 165 -4.23 37.93 -30.90
N VAL A 166 -4.33 39.25 -30.89
CA VAL A 166 -5.38 39.97 -30.17
C VAL A 166 -6.77 39.71 -30.75
N ASP A 167 -6.89 39.63 -32.08
CA ASP A 167 -8.14 39.31 -32.76
C ASP A 167 -8.59 37.85 -32.52
N VAL A 168 -7.65 36.92 -32.34
CA VAL A 168 -7.91 35.49 -32.10
C VAL A 168 -8.25 35.18 -30.63
N PHE A 169 -7.44 35.67 -29.69
CA PHE A 169 -7.59 35.33 -28.26
C PHE A 169 -8.42 36.34 -27.47
N GLY A 170 -8.62 37.56 -27.99
CA GLY A 170 -9.25 38.65 -27.25
C GLY A 170 -8.28 39.34 -26.26
N LYS A 171 -8.52 40.63 -25.98
CA LYS A 171 -7.64 41.47 -25.15
C LYS A 171 -7.56 41.01 -23.70
N GLU A 172 -8.55 40.26 -23.24
CA GLU A 172 -8.65 39.73 -21.89
C GLU A 172 -7.99 38.36 -21.71
N ASN A 173 -7.65 37.65 -22.80
CA ASN A 173 -6.93 36.37 -22.75
C ASN A 173 -5.56 36.41 -23.47
N PHE A 174 -5.14 37.56 -24.01
CA PHE A 174 -3.81 37.74 -24.62
C PHE A 174 -2.95 38.73 -23.83
N PHE A 175 -1.75 38.33 -23.45
CA PHE A 175 -0.83 39.12 -22.61
C PHE A 175 0.50 39.38 -23.31
N ILE A 176 1.10 40.54 -23.03
CA ILE A 176 2.49 40.81 -23.43
C ILE A 176 3.39 40.23 -22.35
N GLU A 177 4.05 39.12 -22.69
CA GLU A 177 5.03 38.45 -21.83
C GLU A 177 6.38 39.16 -21.90
N LEU A 178 6.98 39.36 -20.73
CA LEU A 178 8.29 39.96 -20.53
C LEU A 178 9.16 38.97 -19.76
N GLN A 179 10.32 38.68 -20.32
CA GLN A 179 11.38 37.86 -19.74
C GLN A 179 12.69 38.66 -19.74
N GLU A 180 13.56 38.42 -18.77
CA GLU A 180 14.89 39.05 -18.72
C GLU A 180 15.92 38.05 -18.17
N HIS A 181 16.89 37.75 -19.02
CA HIS A 181 18.06 36.91 -18.79
C HIS A 181 19.27 37.64 -19.42
N HIS A 182 20.49 37.13 -19.31
CA HIS A 182 21.69 37.74 -19.92
C HIS A 182 21.73 37.58 -21.46
N ILE A 183 20.72 38.13 -22.15
CA ILE A 183 20.51 38.09 -23.60
C ILE A 183 20.22 39.54 -24.06
N PRO A 184 21.15 40.22 -24.76
CA PRO A 184 21.00 41.62 -25.17
C PRO A 184 19.75 41.91 -26.02
N GLU A 185 19.26 40.92 -26.76
CA GLU A 185 18.07 40.99 -27.61
C GLU A 185 16.78 41.17 -26.79
N LEU A 186 16.64 40.51 -25.63
CA LEU A 186 15.48 40.64 -24.75
C LEU A 186 15.28 42.10 -24.31
N GLN A 187 16.36 42.79 -23.95
CA GLN A 187 16.33 44.20 -23.54
C GLN A 187 15.89 45.14 -24.65
N GLN A 188 16.08 44.77 -25.92
CA GLN A 188 15.62 45.55 -27.07
C GLN A 188 14.13 45.26 -27.34
N VAL A 189 13.75 43.98 -27.31
CA VAL A 189 12.36 43.52 -27.47
C VAL A 189 11.45 44.11 -26.39
N ASN A 190 11.84 44.01 -25.11
CA ASN A 190 11.08 44.51 -23.95
C ASN A 190 10.79 46.03 -24.06
N LYS A 191 11.74 46.82 -24.58
CA LYS A 191 11.58 48.27 -24.81
C LYS A 191 10.57 48.62 -25.90
N VAL A 192 10.29 47.71 -26.83
CA VAL A 192 9.25 47.87 -27.86
C VAL A 192 7.91 47.31 -27.36
N LEU A 193 7.91 46.16 -26.68
CA LEU A 193 6.72 45.49 -26.19
C LEU A 193 5.99 46.28 -25.09
N VAL A 194 6.70 46.90 -24.13
CA VAL A 194 6.07 47.69 -23.05
C VAL A 194 5.16 48.81 -23.57
N PRO A 195 5.62 49.74 -24.44
CA PRO A 195 4.74 50.76 -25.01
C PRO A 195 3.74 50.21 -26.04
N TRP A 196 3.82 48.94 -26.45
CA TRP A 196 2.79 48.30 -27.25
C TRP A 196 1.59 47.81 -26.41
N ALA A 197 1.79 47.52 -25.12
CA ALA A 197 0.69 47.16 -24.21
C ALA A 197 -0.40 48.24 -24.21
N ASP A 198 -0.03 49.51 -24.01
CA ASP A 198 -0.96 50.64 -24.06
C ASP A 198 -1.61 50.83 -25.44
N LYS A 199 -0.84 50.64 -26.53
CA LYS A 199 -1.34 50.81 -27.91
C LYS A 199 -2.42 49.80 -28.28
N PHE A 200 -2.24 48.53 -27.91
CA PHE A 200 -3.21 47.47 -28.18
C PHE A 200 -4.28 47.36 -27.08
N GLY A 201 -4.04 47.92 -25.89
CA GLY A 201 -4.90 47.78 -24.72
C GLY A 201 -4.77 46.40 -24.07
N LEU A 202 -3.53 45.92 -23.96
CA LEU A 202 -3.17 44.62 -23.40
C LEU A 202 -2.49 44.78 -22.04
N GLN A 203 -2.42 43.68 -21.30
CA GLN A 203 -1.77 43.62 -20.00
C GLN A 203 -0.35 43.05 -20.12
N LEU A 204 0.59 43.62 -19.36
CA LEU A 204 1.94 43.10 -19.21
C LEU A 204 1.93 41.89 -18.25
N LEU A 205 2.78 40.91 -18.53
CA LEU A 205 3.00 39.73 -17.69
C LEU A 205 4.49 39.43 -17.59
N VAL A 206 5.03 39.36 -16.37
CA VAL A 206 6.40 38.88 -16.13
C VAL A 206 6.41 37.35 -15.98
N THR A 207 7.34 36.69 -16.65
CA THR A 207 7.67 35.26 -16.48
C THR A 207 9.20 35.07 -16.41
N ASN A 208 9.68 33.83 -16.30
CA ASN A 208 11.11 33.53 -16.14
C ASN A 208 11.57 32.23 -16.80
N ASP A 209 10.77 31.68 -17.72
CA ASP A 209 11.12 30.52 -18.55
C ASP A 209 11.85 29.38 -17.79
N VAL A 210 11.19 28.84 -16.76
CA VAL A 210 11.86 28.01 -15.74
C VAL A 210 12.19 26.62 -16.29
N HIS A 211 13.47 26.23 -16.31
CA HIS A 211 13.94 24.92 -16.78
C HIS A 211 14.43 24.00 -15.64
N TYR A 212 14.77 24.55 -14.48
CA TYR A 212 15.25 23.81 -13.31
C TYR A 212 14.75 24.43 -12.00
N VAL A 213 14.85 23.70 -10.89
CA VAL A 213 14.12 24.04 -9.65
C VAL A 213 14.77 25.23 -8.93
N ARG A 214 16.09 25.19 -8.75
CA ARG A 214 16.87 26.19 -7.99
C ARG A 214 18.11 26.64 -8.76
N GLU A 215 18.64 27.81 -8.39
CA GLU A 215 19.84 28.41 -9.01
C GLU A 215 21.04 27.43 -9.11
N GLN A 216 21.30 26.65 -8.06
CA GLN A 216 22.39 25.66 -8.07
C GLN A 216 22.20 24.49 -9.06
N ASP A 217 20.99 24.26 -9.55
CA ASP A 217 20.66 23.15 -10.46
C ASP A 217 21.06 23.46 -11.91
N ALA A 218 21.52 24.68 -12.20
CA ALA A 218 21.96 25.11 -13.53
C ALA A 218 23.13 24.27 -14.09
N SER A 219 24.04 23.80 -13.22
CA SER A 219 25.17 22.94 -13.62
C SER A 219 24.71 21.52 -14.03
N PRO A 220 23.93 20.79 -13.19
CA PRO A 220 23.23 19.58 -13.61
C PRO A 220 22.39 19.74 -14.90
N HIS A 221 21.72 20.88 -15.07
CA HIS A 221 20.94 21.16 -16.28
C HIS A 221 21.82 21.29 -17.54
N GLU A 222 22.98 21.95 -17.45
CA GLU A 222 23.95 21.99 -18.57
C GLU A 222 24.46 20.58 -18.93
N VAL A 223 24.61 19.69 -17.94
CA VAL A 223 24.95 18.28 -18.18
C VAL A 223 23.81 17.57 -18.91
N LEU A 224 22.54 17.82 -18.57
CA LEU A 224 21.37 17.24 -19.23
C LEU A 224 21.31 17.62 -20.74
N LEU A 225 21.53 18.90 -21.07
CA LEU A 225 21.60 19.37 -22.46
C LEU A 225 22.76 18.73 -23.24
N CYS A 226 23.89 18.47 -22.59
CA CYS A 226 24.99 17.71 -23.20
C CYS A 226 24.64 16.23 -23.40
N VAL A 227 23.86 15.61 -22.49
CA VAL A 227 23.33 14.25 -22.67
C VAL A 227 22.37 14.19 -23.86
N GLN A 228 21.53 15.22 -24.06
CA GLN A 228 20.61 15.35 -25.19
C GLN A 228 21.35 15.46 -26.53
N THR A 229 22.33 16.37 -26.61
CA THR A 229 23.05 16.69 -27.85
C THR A 229 24.21 15.74 -28.16
N GLY A 230 24.63 14.92 -27.19
CA GLY A 230 25.81 14.07 -27.30
C GLY A 230 27.15 14.82 -27.22
N ALA A 231 27.12 16.11 -26.87
CA ALA A 231 28.30 16.95 -26.71
C ALA A 231 29.07 16.65 -25.40
N LEU A 232 30.31 17.14 -25.32
CA LEU A 232 31.09 17.16 -24.09
C LEU A 232 30.97 18.53 -23.41
N LEU A 233 31.07 18.59 -22.08
CA LEU A 233 31.12 19.87 -21.35
C LEU A 233 32.33 20.74 -21.73
N THR A 234 33.37 20.12 -22.28
CA THR A 234 34.57 20.81 -22.79
C THR A 234 34.40 21.39 -24.19
N ASP A 235 33.29 21.11 -24.90
CA ASP A 235 33.00 21.73 -26.19
C ASP A 235 32.47 23.16 -25.98
N GLU A 236 33.16 24.14 -26.56
CA GLU A 236 32.77 25.56 -26.53
C GLU A 236 31.48 25.86 -27.29
N LYS A 237 31.07 24.97 -28.22
CA LYS A 237 29.89 25.11 -29.08
C LYS A 237 28.71 24.24 -28.65
N ARG A 238 28.80 23.59 -27.49
CA ARG A 238 27.69 22.81 -26.90
C ARG A 238 26.44 23.67 -26.72
N MET A 239 25.28 23.02 -26.70
CA MET A 239 24.03 23.65 -26.30
C MET A 239 24.06 23.96 -24.80
N ARG A 240 23.74 25.22 -24.45
CA ARG A 240 23.60 25.73 -23.08
C ARG A 240 22.71 26.97 -23.10
N LEU A 241 22.12 27.30 -21.95
CA LEU A 241 21.40 28.56 -21.77
C LEU A 241 22.37 29.74 -21.61
N SER A 242 21.85 30.97 -21.67
CA SER A 242 22.66 32.20 -21.62
C SER A 242 23.37 32.41 -20.27
N ASP A 243 22.74 32.01 -19.17
CA ASP A 243 23.20 32.14 -17.79
C ASP A 243 22.49 31.12 -16.87
N GLN A 244 22.60 31.32 -15.55
CA GLN A 244 22.06 30.44 -14.51
C GLN A 244 20.69 30.91 -13.95
N SER A 245 19.96 31.78 -14.65
CA SER A 245 18.78 32.47 -14.09
C SER A 245 17.41 31.81 -14.37
N TYR A 246 17.39 30.62 -14.97
CA TYR A 246 16.19 29.90 -15.46
C TYR A 246 15.56 28.99 -14.39
N PHE A 247 15.41 29.50 -13.17
CA PHE A 247 14.88 28.77 -12.01
C PHE A 247 13.65 29.43 -11.38
N LEU A 248 12.99 28.76 -10.43
CA LEU A 248 11.89 29.33 -9.65
C LEU A 248 12.36 30.50 -8.77
N LYS A 249 12.26 31.72 -9.28
CA LYS A 249 12.53 32.96 -8.54
C LYS A 249 11.39 33.33 -7.59
N SER A 250 11.71 34.03 -6.51
CA SER A 250 10.75 34.83 -5.74
C SER A 250 10.40 36.14 -6.48
N ARG A 251 9.29 36.79 -6.11
CA ARG A 251 8.89 38.09 -6.69
C ARG A 251 10.01 39.14 -6.61
N ALA A 252 10.66 39.26 -5.45
CA ALA A 252 11.75 40.22 -5.23
C ALA A 252 12.94 39.97 -6.18
N GLN A 253 13.32 38.70 -6.41
CA GLN A 253 14.37 38.36 -7.38
C GLN A 253 13.97 38.71 -8.82
N LEU A 254 12.69 38.60 -9.19
CA LEU A 254 12.21 39.04 -10.49
C LEU A 254 12.25 40.57 -10.62
N GLU A 255 11.72 41.30 -9.64
CA GLU A 255 11.79 42.77 -9.61
C GLU A 255 13.24 43.28 -9.69
N ASP A 256 14.17 42.65 -8.96
CA ASP A 256 15.61 42.96 -9.01
C ASP A 256 16.27 42.58 -10.35
N THR A 257 15.73 41.58 -11.08
CA THR A 257 16.20 41.21 -12.43
C THR A 257 15.88 42.30 -13.45
N PHE A 258 14.66 42.86 -13.42
CA PHE A 258 14.22 43.87 -14.41
C PHE A 258 14.67 45.30 -14.10
N ARG A 259 14.77 45.68 -12.81
CA ARG A 259 15.06 47.05 -12.35
C ARG A 259 16.27 47.74 -13.02
N PRO A 260 17.38 47.07 -13.39
CA PRO A 260 18.50 47.71 -14.07
C PRO A 260 18.22 48.13 -15.52
N PHE A 261 17.20 47.56 -16.18
CA PHE A 261 17.01 47.66 -17.63
C PHE A 261 15.73 48.39 -18.03
N ILE A 262 14.66 48.23 -17.26
CA ILE A 262 13.35 48.82 -17.52
C ILE A 262 12.54 48.97 -16.23
N ASP A 263 11.86 50.10 -16.07
CA ASP A 263 10.93 50.34 -14.96
C ASP A 263 9.55 49.78 -15.33
N LEU A 264 9.06 48.80 -14.56
CA LEU A 264 7.80 48.10 -14.82
C LEU A 264 6.77 48.43 -13.75
N PRO A 265 5.49 48.64 -14.11
CA PRO A 265 4.43 48.83 -13.12
C PRO A 265 4.23 47.53 -12.32
N PRO A 266 3.87 47.61 -11.01
CA PRO A 266 3.61 46.42 -10.19
C PRO A 266 2.61 45.42 -10.81
N SER A 267 1.65 45.94 -11.58
CA SER A 267 0.67 45.14 -12.31
C SER A 267 1.29 44.12 -13.27
N ALA A 268 2.47 44.37 -13.83
CA ALA A 268 3.18 43.41 -14.69
C ALA A 268 3.53 42.11 -13.95
N PHE A 269 3.75 42.19 -12.63
CA PHE A 269 3.98 41.03 -11.76
C PHE A 269 2.64 40.49 -11.22
N ASP A 270 1.71 41.36 -10.84
CA ASP A 270 0.41 40.99 -10.26
C ASP A 270 -0.49 40.22 -11.25
N ASN A 271 -0.36 40.46 -12.56
CA ASN A 271 -1.17 39.78 -13.59
C ASN A 271 -0.93 38.26 -13.64
N SER A 272 0.19 37.76 -13.09
CA SER A 272 0.39 36.31 -12.89
C SER A 272 -0.68 35.70 -11.98
N LEU A 273 -1.04 36.40 -10.89
CA LEU A 273 -2.10 36.01 -9.96
C LEU A 273 -3.47 36.12 -10.62
N ARG A 274 -3.70 37.16 -11.45
CA ARG A 274 -4.94 37.33 -12.21
C ARG A 274 -5.20 36.16 -13.16
N ILE A 275 -4.18 35.71 -13.90
CA ILE A 275 -4.31 34.52 -14.76
C ILE A 275 -4.51 33.27 -13.91
N ALA A 276 -3.80 33.14 -12.79
CA ALA A 276 -4.01 32.04 -11.86
C ALA A 276 -5.45 32.01 -11.30
N GLU A 277 -6.09 33.15 -11.04
CA GLU A 277 -7.50 33.25 -10.66
C GLU A 277 -8.43 32.81 -11.80
N MET A 278 -8.14 33.24 -13.04
CA MET A 278 -8.92 32.90 -14.24
C MET A 278 -8.95 31.40 -14.56
N CYS A 279 -7.86 30.66 -14.29
CA CYS A 279 -7.76 29.25 -14.64
C CYS A 279 -8.55 28.34 -13.67
N ALA A 280 -9.43 27.49 -14.21
CA ALA A 280 -10.29 26.55 -13.48
C ALA A 280 -10.42 25.23 -14.25
N VAL A 281 -9.37 24.41 -14.18
CA VAL A 281 -9.31 23.06 -14.75
C VAL A 281 -9.38 22.05 -13.58
N ASP A 282 -10.13 20.97 -13.74
CA ASP A 282 -10.08 19.81 -12.84
C ASP A 282 -9.91 18.53 -13.68
N LEU A 283 -8.93 17.71 -13.32
CA LEU A 283 -8.52 16.52 -14.09
C LEU A 283 -8.92 15.19 -13.41
N GLU A 284 -9.57 15.24 -12.24
CA GLU A 284 -10.13 14.03 -11.62
C GLU A 284 -11.51 13.72 -12.20
N ASP A 285 -11.59 12.67 -13.01
CA ASP A 285 -12.85 12.04 -13.43
C ASP A 285 -12.83 10.55 -13.02
N PRO A 286 -13.62 10.13 -12.02
CA PRO A 286 -13.69 8.74 -11.59
C PRO A 286 -14.62 7.87 -12.46
N THR A 287 -15.20 8.43 -13.53
CA THR A 287 -16.16 7.73 -14.40
C THR A 287 -15.45 6.80 -15.36
N TYR A 288 -15.92 5.55 -15.48
CA TYR A 288 -15.39 4.61 -16.48
C TYR A 288 -15.91 4.92 -17.89
N HIS A 289 -15.00 5.08 -18.86
CA HIS A 289 -15.29 5.43 -20.25
C HIS A 289 -15.15 4.20 -21.15
N LEU A 290 -16.02 3.20 -20.91
CA LEU A 290 -16.03 1.94 -21.66
C LEU A 290 -16.66 2.13 -23.06
N PRO A 291 -16.08 1.57 -24.14
CA PRO A 291 -16.62 1.71 -25.48
C PRO A 291 -17.96 1.00 -25.64
N ASP A 292 -18.85 1.58 -26.46
CA ASP A 292 -20.10 0.93 -26.84
C ASP A 292 -19.82 -0.33 -27.67
N LEU A 293 -20.52 -1.42 -27.33
CA LEU A 293 -20.43 -2.69 -28.03
C LEU A 293 -21.79 -3.02 -28.67
N PRO A 294 -21.86 -3.27 -29.99
CA PRO A 294 -23.12 -3.62 -30.63
C PRO A 294 -23.65 -4.96 -30.10
N ILE A 295 -24.78 -4.93 -29.40
CA ILE A 295 -25.52 -6.10 -28.91
C ILE A 295 -26.79 -6.35 -29.74
N PRO A 296 -27.32 -7.58 -29.78
CA PRO A 296 -28.53 -7.88 -30.57
C PRO A 296 -29.77 -7.14 -30.05
N GLU A 297 -30.70 -6.80 -30.97
CA GLU A 297 -31.92 -6.07 -30.64
C GLU A 297 -32.77 -6.84 -29.60
N GLY A 298 -33.25 -6.12 -28.57
CA GLY A 298 -34.01 -6.68 -27.46
C GLY A 298 -33.18 -7.07 -26.23
N PHE A 299 -31.84 -7.00 -26.29
CA PHE A 299 -30.97 -7.21 -25.13
C PHE A 299 -30.45 -5.89 -24.52
N THR A 300 -30.06 -5.99 -23.26
CA THR A 300 -29.14 -5.09 -22.54
C THR A 300 -27.78 -5.80 -22.38
N TYR A 301 -26.72 -5.08 -21.99
CA TYR A 301 -25.41 -5.70 -21.73
C TYR A 301 -25.51 -6.84 -20.68
N GLU A 302 -26.20 -6.60 -19.56
CA GLU A 302 -26.45 -7.61 -18.51
C GLU A 302 -27.16 -8.87 -19.05
N THR A 303 -28.25 -8.68 -19.80
CA THR A 303 -29.06 -9.80 -20.30
C THR A 303 -28.38 -10.56 -21.44
N TYR A 304 -27.55 -9.88 -22.24
CA TYR A 304 -26.73 -10.51 -23.27
C TYR A 304 -25.58 -11.33 -22.66
N LEU A 305 -24.88 -10.78 -21.65
CA LEU A 305 -23.83 -11.51 -20.92
C LEU A 305 -24.40 -12.78 -20.26
N ARG A 306 -25.58 -12.66 -19.62
CA ARG A 306 -26.32 -13.82 -19.08
C ARG A 306 -26.64 -14.86 -20.15
N HIS A 307 -27.20 -14.44 -21.29
CA HIS A 307 -27.54 -15.34 -22.40
C HIS A 307 -26.32 -16.12 -22.91
N LEU A 308 -25.21 -15.44 -23.19
CA LEU A 308 -23.95 -16.08 -23.59
C LEU A 308 -23.40 -17.03 -22.52
N THR A 309 -23.54 -16.66 -21.25
CA THR A 309 -23.12 -17.51 -20.11
C THR A 309 -23.92 -18.80 -20.05
N GLU A 310 -25.24 -18.74 -20.25
CA GLU A 310 -26.13 -19.91 -20.21
C GLU A 310 -25.94 -20.85 -21.41
N GLU A 311 -25.71 -20.31 -22.61
CA GLU A 311 -25.29 -21.11 -23.77
C GLU A 311 -23.92 -21.77 -23.55
N GLY A 312 -22.96 -21.00 -23.01
CA GLY A 312 -21.63 -21.48 -22.67
C GLY A 312 -21.66 -22.62 -21.66
N LEU A 313 -22.45 -22.48 -20.59
CA LEU A 313 -22.61 -23.48 -19.54
C LEU A 313 -23.19 -24.79 -20.11
N ARG A 314 -24.23 -24.72 -20.95
CA ARG A 314 -24.80 -25.90 -21.64
C ARG A 314 -23.81 -26.54 -22.62
N ARG A 315 -23.01 -25.75 -23.33
CA ARG A 315 -21.98 -26.23 -24.26
C ARG A 315 -20.85 -26.97 -23.55
N LEU A 316 -20.44 -26.52 -22.36
CA LEU A 316 -19.28 -27.03 -21.63
C LEU A 316 -19.64 -28.19 -20.68
N TYR A 317 -20.78 -28.11 -19.99
CA TYR A 317 -21.17 -29.09 -18.97
C TYR A 317 -22.31 -30.04 -19.42
N GLY A 318 -22.96 -29.79 -20.55
CA GLY A 318 -24.03 -30.65 -21.08
C GLY A 318 -25.19 -30.79 -20.10
N GLU A 319 -25.55 -32.04 -19.75
CA GLU A 319 -26.62 -32.33 -18.77
C GLU A 319 -26.30 -31.79 -17.36
N ARG A 320 -25.01 -31.65 -17.01
CA ARG A 320 -24.58 -31.07 -15.71
C ARG A 320 -24.74 -29.56 -15.63
N ALA A 321 -25.09 -28.88 -16.73
CA ALA A 321 -25.30 -27.43 -16.70
C ALA A 321 -26.41 -27.02 -15.72
N ASP A 322 -27.36 -27.91 -15.43
CA ASP A 322 -28.45 -27.68 -14.48
C ASP A 322 -28.11 -28.17 -13.04
N ASP A 323 -26.84 -28.55 -12.74
CA ASP A 323 -26.36 -28.88 -11.38
C ASP A 323 -26.51 -27.66 -10.43
N PRO A 324 -27.00 -27.83 -9.18
CA PRO A 324 -27.22 -26.71 -8.25
C PRO A 324 -25.98 -25.85 -7.98
N ASP A 325 -24.81 -26.47 -7.77
CA ASP A 325 -23.57 -25.76 -7.43
C ASP A 325 -23.06 -24.90 -8.61
N LEU A 326 -23.25 -25.38 -9.85
CA LEU A 326 -22.93 -24.64 -11.07
C LEU A 326 -23.86 -23.43 -11.24
N GLN A 327 -25.15 -23.61 -11.00
CA GLN A 327 -26.13 -22.52 -11.06
C GLN A 327 -25.91 -21.48 -9.94
N GLU A 328 -25.61 -21.89 -8.70
CA GLU A 328 -25.29 -20.96 -7.61
C GLU A 328 -24.04 -20.13 -7.94
N ARG A 329 -22.95 -20.76 -8.41
CA ARG A 329 -21.73 -20.07 -8.83
C ARG A 329 -22.04 -19.07 -9.96
N LYS A 330 -22.78 -19.49 -10.99
CA LYS A 330 -23.19 -18.64 -12.13
C LYS A 330 -23.96 -17.40 -11.66
N GLU A 331 -25.00 -17.57 -10.83
CA GLU A 331 -25.82 -16.46 -10.34
C GLU A 331 -25.06 -15.54 -9.37
N ARG A 332 -24.10 -16.08 -8.60
CA ARG A 332 -23.24 -15.26 -7.72
C ARG A 332 -22.29 -14.38 -8.54
N GLU A 333 -21.62 -14.95 -9.54
CA GLU A 333 -20.70 -14.20 -10.40
C GLU A 333 -21.43 -13.13 -11.23
N LEU A 334 -22.50 -13.50 -11.93
CA LEU A 334 -23.28 -12.55 -12.73
C LEU A 334 -23.79 -11.37 -11.90
N ARG A 335 -24.36 -11.63 -10.71
CA ARG A 335 -24.83 -10.55 -9.82
C ARG A 335 -23.70 -9.58 -9.45
N ILE A 336 -22.51 -10.08 -9.12
CA ILE A 336 -21.37 -9.22 -8.75
C ILE A 336 -20.88 -8.42 -9.96
N ILE A 337 -20.87 -8.99 -11.16
CA ILE A 337 -20.50 -8.29 -12.40
C ILE A 337 -21.49 -7.15 -12.70
N HIS A 338 -22.80 -7.41 -12.58
CA HIS A 338 -23.85 -6.41 -12.76
C HIS A 338 -23.76 -5.30 -11.69
N GLU A 339 -23.63 -5.65 -10.41
CA GLU A 339 -23.53 -4.70 -9.29
C GLU A 339 -22.31 -3.78 -9.39
N MET A 340 -21.21 -4.25 -10.01
CA MET A 340 -19.99 -3.46 -10.24
C MET A 340 -19.95 -2.75 -11.60
N GLY A 341 -20.92 -3.01 -12.50
CA GLY A 341 -21.03 -2.35 -13.80
C GLY A 341 -20.05 -2.84 -14.88
N PHE A 342 -19.56 -4.08 -14.78
CA PHE A 342 -18.51 -4.60 -15.68
C PHE A 342 -19.01 -5.51 -16.82
N ASP A 343 -20.31 -5.53 -17.10
CA ASP A 343 -20.90 -6.32 -18.20
C ASP A 343 -20.27 -6.02 -19.56
N VAL A 344 -20.15 -4.73 -19.87
CA VAL A 344 -19.55 -4.24 -21.13
C VAL A 344 -18.12 -4.75 -21.27
N TYR A 345 -17.34 -4.73 -20.19
CA TYR A 345 -15.97 -5.20 -20.18
C TYR A 345 -15.85 -6.71 -20.47
N PHE A 346 -16.66 -7.54 -19.81
CA PHE A 346 -16.71 -8.98 -20.10
C PHE A 346 -17.07 -9.24 -21.57
N LEU A 347 -18.03 -8.49 -22.13
CA LEU A 347 -18.44 -8.64 -23.52
C LEU A 347 -17.35 -8.19 -24.51
N ILE A 348 -16.62 -7.10 -24.23
CA ILE A 348 -15.46 -6.65 -25.01
C ILE A 348 -14.37 -7.73 -25.05
N VAL A 349 -14.00 -8.27 -23.90
CA VAL A 349 -12.92 -9.27 -23.82
C VAL A 349 -13.37 -10.60 -24.45
N ALA A 350 -14.63 -11.01 -24.26
CA ALA A 350 -15.20 -12.17 -24.93
C ALA A 350 -15.21 -12.01 -26.46
N ASP A 351 -15.51 -10.82 -26.98
CA ASP A 351 -15.46 -10.53 -28.41
C ASP A 351 -14.03 -10.67 -28.99
N LEU A 352 -13.02 -10.13 -28.30
CA LEU A 352 -11.61 -10.31 -28.69
C LEU A 352 -11.22 -11.80 -28.73
N CYS A 353 -11.57 -12.58 -27.70
CA CYS A 353 -11.33 -14.02 -27.66
C CYS A 353 -12.10 -14.78 -28.77
N ASN A 354 -13.33 -14.36 -29.09
CA ASN A 354 -14.13 -14.94 -30.17
C ASN A 354 -13.55 -14.64 -31.55
N TYR A 355 -13.05 -13.41 -31.78
CA TYR A 355 -12.32 -13.07 -33.00
C TYR A 355 -11.05 -13.92 -33.14
N ALA A 356 -10.23 -14.01 -32.08
CA ALA A 356 -9.04 -14.85 -32.06
C ALA A 356 -9.37 -16.31 -32.44
N ARG A 357 -10.42 -16.88 -31.84
CA ARG A 357 -10.93 -18.22 -32.19
C ARG A 357 -11.30 -18.36 -33.67
N SER A 358 -12.01 -17.37 -34.23
CA SER A 358 -12.44 -17.37 -35.64
C SER A 358 -11.28 -17.34 -36.65
N ARG A 359 -10.14 -16.76 -36.23
CA ARG A 359 -8.91 -16.63 -37.02
C ARG A 359 -7.89 -17.74 -36.76
N GLY A 360 -8.16 -18.66 -35.82
CA GLY A 360 -7.21 -19.68 -35.40
C GLY A 360 -6.01 -19.11 -34.63
N ILE A 361 -6.14 -17.90 -34.08
CA ILE A 361 -5.17 -17.28 -33.18
C ILE A 361 -5.36 -17.93 -31.81
N TRP A 362 -4.28 -18.42 -31.20
CA TRP A 362 -4.32 -18.99 -29.85
C TRP A 362 -4.25 -17.86 -28.83
N TRP A 363 -4.88 -18.04 -27.67
CA TRP A 363 -4.70 -17.13 -26.54
C TRP A 363 -4.78 -17.89 -25.22
N ASN A 364 -4.26 -17.29 -24.16
CA ASN A 364 -4.44 -17.76 -22.79
C ASN A 364 -4.75 -16.58 -21.87
N VAL A 365 -5.38 -16.85 -20.72
CA VAL A 365 -5.63 -15.86 -19.66
C VAL A 365 -4.64 -16.10 -18.54
N ARG A 366 -4.05 -15.03 -18.01
CA ARG A 366 -3.20 -15.06 -16.81
C ARG A 366 -3.84 -14.25 -15.67
N GLY A 367 -3.24 -14.32 -14.49
CA GLY A 367 -3.74 -13.62 -13.31
C GLY A 367 -5.03 -14.23 -12.76
N SER A 368 -5.86 -13.42 -12.11
CA SER A 368 -7.06 -13.88 -11.40
C SER A 368 -8.27 -14.13 -12.31
N GLY A 369 -8.32 -13.58 -13.53
CA GLY A 369 -9.44 -13.74 -14.46
C GLY A 369 -9.80 -15.19 -14.80
N ALA A 370 -8.84 -16.12 -14.71
CA ALA A 370 -9.08 -17.56 -14.86
C ALA A 370 -10.00 -18.16 -13.77
N GLY A 371 -10.25 -17.45 -12.66
CA GLY A 371 -11.13 -17.89 -11.58
C GLY A 371 -12.63 -17.65 -11.79
N SER A 372 -13.05 -17.10 -12.93
CA SER A 372 -14.48 -16.84 -13.23
C SER A 372 -15.11 -17.92 -14.10
N LEU A 373 -16.22 -18.50 -13.60
CA LEU A 373 -17.09 -19.40 -14.36
C LEU A 373 -17.78 -18.65 -15.51
N VAL A 374 -18.16 -17.39 -15.33
CA VAL A 374 -18.71 -16.54 -16.41
C VAL A 374 -17.70 -16.39 -17.54
N ALA A 375 -16.44 -16.04 -17.21
CA ALA A 375 -15.36 -15.93 -18.18
C ALA A 375 -15.07 -17.25 -18.91
N TYR A 376 -15.18 -18.40 -18.23
CA TYR A 376 -15.04 -19.72 -18.85
C TYR A 376 -16.20 -20.02 -19.81
N CYS A 377 -17.44 -19.76 -19.40
CA CYS A 377 -18.64 -20.02 -20.21
C CYS A 377 -18.65 -19.21 -21.52
N ILE A 378 -18.38 -17.91 -21.45
CA ILE A 378 -18.32 -17.04 -22.65
C ILE A 378 -17.02 -17.20 -23.44
N GLY A 379 -16.08 -18.01 -22.93
CA GLY A 379 -14.88 -18.45 -23.65
C GLY A 379 -13.74 -17.43 -23.67
N ILE A 380 -13.60 -16.61 -22.62
CA ILE A 380 -12.42 -15.78 -22.36
C ILE A 380 -11.26 -16.67 -21.89
N THR A 381 -11.49 -17.48 -20.84
CA THR A 381 -10.51 -18.48 -20.37
C THR A 381 -10.83 -19.88 -20.92
N GLY A 382 -9.79 -20.68 -21.15
CA GLY A 382 -9.90 -22.12 -21.48
C GLY A 382 -9.87 -23.05 -20.26
N LEU A 383 -9.61 -22.51 -19.06
CA LEU A 383 -9.44 -23.28 -17.83
C LEU A 383 -10.74 -23.33 -17.02
N ASP A 384 -11.22 -24.54 -16.69
CA ASP A 384 -12.38 -24.75 -15.81
C ASP A 384 -12.02 -24.34 -14.37
N PRO A 385 -12.66 -23.29 -13.81
CA PRO A 385 -12.32 -22.81 -12.47
C PRO A 385 -12.80 -23.74 -11.35
N LEU A 386 -13.78 -24.60 -11.58
CA LEU A 386 -14.29 -25.54 -10.58
C LEU A 386 -13.47 -26.83 -10.56
N LYS A 387 -13.02 -27.34 -11.72
CA LYS A 387 -12.05 -28.45 -11.77
C LYS A 387 -10.74 -28.09 -11.04
N ASN A 388 -10.31 -26.84 -11.16
CA ASN A 388 -9.02 -26.35 -10.63
C ASN A 388 -9.16 -25.59 -9.29
N ASN A 389 -10.30 -25.66 -8.60
CA ASN A 389 -10.55 -25.01 -7.30
C ASN A 389 -10.24 -23.49 -7.25
N LEU A 390 -10.47 -22.77 -8.36
CA LEU A 390 -10.17 -21.35 -8.49
C LEU A 390 -11.29 -20.46 -7.93
N ILE A 391 -10.86 -19.40 -7.24
CA ILE A 391 -11.71 -18.51 -6.43
C ILE A 391 -12.06 -17.26 -7.25
N PHE A 392 -13.35 -17.03 -7.50
CA PHE A 392 -13.84 -15.84 -8.21
C PHE A 392 -13.58 -14.54 -7.44
N GLU A 393 -13.68 -14.57 -6.12
CA GLU A 393 -13.51 -13.41 -5.24
C GLU A 393 -12.06 -12.90 -5.19
N ARG A 394 -11.10 -13.65 -5.76
CA ARG A 394 -9.73 -13.21 -6.04
C ARG A 394 -9.65 -12.34 -7.31
N PHE A 395 -10.62 -12.45 -8.20
CA PHE A 395 -10.75 -11.65 -9.42
C PHE A 395 -11.60 -10.40 -9.19
N LEU A 396 -12.83 -10.59 -8.70
CA LEU A 396 -13.76 -9.51 -8.39
C LEU A 396 -14.22 -9.61 -6.94
N ASN A 397 -13.85 -8.61 -6.14
CA ASN A 397 -14.19 -8.54 -4.72
C ASN A 397 -15.26 -7.45 -4.49
N PRO A 398 -16.49 -7.79 -4.05
CA PRO A 398 -17.54 -6.81 -3.78
C PRO A 398 -17.16 -5.74 -2.75
N GLY A 399 -16.19 -6.01 -1.87
CA GLY A 399 -15.66 -5.04 -0.90
C GLY A 399 -14.73 -3.97 -1.50
N ARG A 400 -14.37 -4.07 -2.78
CA ARG A 400 -13.48 -3.11 -3.46
C ARG A 400 -13.85 -2.98 -4.95
N VAL A 401 -14.54 -1.90 -5.30
CA VAL A 401 -14.87 -1.57 -6.69
C VAL A 401 -13.63 -1.01 -7.39
N ASN A 402 -12.90 -1.92 -8.04
CA ASN A 402 -11.79 -1.67 -8.95
C ASN A 402 -12.15 -2.29 -10.32
N MET A 403 -11.64 -1.72 -11.42
CA MET A 403 -11.78 -2.37 -12.73
C MET A 403 -11.04 -3.73 -12.73
N PRO A 404 -11.69 -4.83 -13.18
CA PRO A 404 -11.02 -6.12 -13.37
C PRO A 404 -10.04 -6.08 -14.53
N ASP A 405 -9.03 -6.96 -14.47
CA ASP A 405 -7.95 -7.02 -15.47
C ASP A 405 -7.82 -8.44 -16.04
N PHE A 406 -8.22 -8.62 -17.30
CA PHE A 406 -7.99 -9.80 -18.13
C PHE A 406 -6.73 -9.59 -18.97
N ASP A 407 -5.58 -9.94 -18.41
CA ASP A 407 -4.34 -10.10 -19.17
C ASP A 407 -4.48 -11.26 -20.18
N LEU A 408 -4.36 -10.97 -21.48
CA LEU A 408 -4.43 -11.97 -22.55
C LEU A 408 -3.05 -12.22 -23.18
N ASP A 409 -2.55 -13.44 -23.08
CA ASP A 409 -1.32 -13.90 -23.75
C ASP A 409 -1.64 -14.41 -25.16
N PHE A 410 -0.97 -13.87 -26.19
CA PHE A 410 -1.07 -14.29 -27.60
C PHE A 410 0.30 -14.72 -28.15
N PRO A 411 0.36 -15.52 -29.23
CA PRO A 411 1.59 -15.74 -30.00
C PRO A 411 2.21 -14.40 -30.44
N ASP A 412 3.52 -14.24 -30.27
CA ASP A 412 4.26 -13.03 -30.67
C ASP A 412 4.01 -12.67 -32.14
N ASP A 413 3.92 -13.69 -33.00
CA ASP A 413 3.69 -13.59 -34.45
C ASP A 413 2.25 -13.23 -34.84
N GLN A 414 1.30 -13.23 -33.89
CA GLN A 414 -0.12 -12.95 -34.16
C GLN A 414 -0.74 -11.86 -33.28
N ARG A 415 -0.09 -11.48 -32.17
CA ARG A 415 -0.52 -10.38 -31.29
C ARG A 415 -0.87 -9.09 -32.05
N GLU A 416 -0.11 -8.79 -33.10
CA GLU A 416 -0.33 -7.62 -33.95
C GLU A 416 -1.68 -7.63 -34.69
N GLU A 417 -2.19 -8.81 -35.07
CA GLU A 417 -3.50 -8.98 -35.71
C GLU A 417 -4.65 -8.69 -34.72
N MET A 418 -4.46 -8.97 -33.44
CA MET A 418 -5.42 -8.68 -32.38
C MET A 418 -5.53 -7.18 -32.07
N ILE A 419 -4.39 -6.48 -32.08
CA ILE A 419 -4.38 -5.01 -31.93
C ILE A 419 -5.03 -4.36 -33.16
N ARG A 420 -4.71 -4.82 -34.39
CA ARG A 420 -5.38 -4.35 -35.62
C ARG A 420 -6.90 -4.57 -35.57
N TYR A 421 -7.38 -5.75 -35.17
CA TYR A 421 -8.81 -5.99 -35.01
C TYR A 421 -9.46 -5.03 -34.01
N THR A 422 -8.79 -4.74 -32.89
CA THR A 422 -9.28 -3.78 -31.88
C THR A 422 -9.44 -2.38 -32.49
N VAL A 423 -8.44 -1.93 -33.26
CA VAL A 423 -8.48 -0.66 -34.00
C VAL A 423 -9.58 -0.64 -35.08
N GLU A 424 -9.72 -1.71 -35.86
CA GLU A 424 -10.75 -1.85 -36.89
C GLU A 424 -12.17 -1.87 -36.30
N LYS A 425 -12.33 -2.41 -35.08
CA LYS A 425 -13.62 -2.54 -34.40
C LYS A 425 -14.06 -1.25 -33.71
N TYR A 426 -13.17 -0.58 -32.99
CA TYR A 426 -13.52 0.57 -32.16
C TYR A 426 -13.13 1.93 -32.77
N GLY A 427 -12.25 1.97 -33.77
CA GLY A 427 -11.82 3.21 -34.44
C GLY A 427 -10.37 3.61 -34.15
N ASN A 428 -9.70 4.25 -35.13
CA ASN A 428 -8.31 4.73 -35.02
C ASN A 428 -8.16 5.92 -34.05
N ASP A 429 -9.24 6.66 -33.83
CA ASP A 429 -9.38 7.78 -32.90
C ASP A 429 -9.73 7.32 -31.48
N GLN A 430 -10.31 6.13 -31.32
CA GLN A 430 -10.72 5.56 -30.03
C GLN A 430 -9.70 4.56 -29.44
N VAL A 431 -8.69 4.13 -30.20
CA VAL A 431 -7.70 3.12 -29.80
C VAL A 431 -6.26 3.62 -29.99
N ALA A 432 -5.45 3.54 -28.93
CA ALA A 432 -4.03 3.91 -28.96
C ALA A 432 -3.17 2.97 -28.10
N GLN A 433 -1.90 2.77 -28.50
CA GLN A 433 -0.90 2.19 -27.60
C GLN A 433 -0.48 3.20 -26.51
N ILE A 434 0.01 2.69 -25.39
CA ILE A 434 0.33 3.53 -24.22
C ILE A 434 1.81 3.97 -24.24
N VAL A 435 2.11 5.22 -23.87
CA VAL A 435 3.51 5.66 -23.65
C VAL A 435 4.08 5.10 -22.35
N THR A 436 5.40 4.91 -22.32
CA THR A 436 6.18 4.69 -21.09
C THR A 436 7.36 5.65 -21.07
N PHE A 437 7.73 6.19 -19.91
CA PHE A 437 8.91 7.06 -19.80
C PHE A 437 10.11 6.29 -19.28
N GLY A 438 11.10 6.12 -20.16
CA GLY A 438 12.39 5.56 -19.76
C GLY A 438 13.16 6.56 -18.90
N ARG A 439 13.02 6.45 -17.58
CA ARG A 439 13.71 7.31 -16.60
C ARG A 439 15.18 6.90 -16.38
N MET A 440 16.06 7.87 -16.10
CA MET A 440 17.50 7.66 -15.91
C MET A 440 17.78 6.95 -14.57
N LYS A 441 17.91 5.61 -14.60
CA LYS A 441 18.30 4.80 -13.43
C LYS A 441 19.78 5.04 -13.06
N ALA A 442 20.15 4.89 -11.79
CA ALA A 442 21.51 5.00 -11.22
C ALA A 442 22.66 4.69 -12.21
N ARG A 443 22.76 3.44 -12.67
CA ARG A 443 23.81 2.96 -13.59
C ARG A 443 23.82 3.65 -14.97
N ALA A 444 22.69 4.15 -15.43
CA ALA A 444 22.57 4.89 -16.68
C ALA A 444 22.98 6.36 -16.49
N ALA A 445 22.51 6.99 -15.40
CA ALA A 445 22.91 8.36 -15.04
C ALA A 445 24.44 8.49 -14.92
N ILE A 446 25.09 7.59 -14.18
CA ILE A 446 26.56 7.55 -14.07
C ILE A 446 27.24 7.44 -15.44
N ARG A 447 26.71 6.62 -16.35
CA ARG A 447 27.29 6.44 -17.69
C ARG A 447 27.10 7.65 -18.60
N ASP A 448 25.95 8.30 -18.54
CA ASP A 448 25.68 9.50 -19.34
C ASP A 448 26.45 10.72 -18.85
N VAL A 449 26.47 10.96 -17.52
CA VAL A 449 27.26 12.03 -16.90
C VAL A 449 28.76 11.80 -17.13
N GLY A 450 29.24 10.56 -16.94
CA GLY A 450 30.64 10.21 -17.15
C GLY A 450 31.10 10.43 -18.59
N ARG A 451 30.27 10.07 -19.58
CA ARG A 451 30.52 10.38 -21.00
C ARG A 451 30.64 11.88 -21.24
N VAL A 452 29.68 12.67 -20.73
CA VAL A 452 29.59 14.12 -20.94
C VAL A 452 30.73 14.89 -20.26
N LYS A 453 31.18 14.45 -19.08
CA LYS A 453 32.37 14.96 -18.37
C LYS A 453 33.71 14.46 -18.96
N ALA A 454 33.68 13.70 -20.07
CA ALA A 454 34.84 13.12 -20.74
C ALA A 454 35.71 12.20 -19.85
N ILE A 455 35.09 11.51 -18.89
CA ILE A 455 35.73 10.51 -18.03
C ILE A 455 35.92 9.20 -18.82
N SER A 456 36.99 8.46 -18.54
CA SER A 456 37.25 7.14 -19.15
C SER A 456 36.05 6.20 -18.97
N LEU A 457 35.59 5.59 -20.08
CA LEU A 457 34.44 4.67 -20.05
C LEU A 457 34.69 3.44 -19.16
N ASP A 458 35.95 2.98 -19.04
CA ASP A 458 36.32 1.87 -18.17
C ASP A 458 36.14 2.22 -16.69
N ASP A 459 36.51 3.43 -16.28
CA ASP A 459 36.31 3.93 -14.92
C ASP A 459 34.84 4.18 -14.60
N VAL A 460 34.11 4.78 -15.56
CA VAL A 460 32.67 5.01 -15.44
C VAL A 460 31.90 3.70 -15.30
N ASP A 461 32.25 2.67 -16.09
CA ASP A 461 31.61 1.35 -16.01
C ASP A 461 32.04 0.57 -14.75
N ARG A 462 33.28 0.74 -14.28
CA ARG A 462 33.74 0.24 -12.97
C ARG A 462 32.86 0.79 -11.85
N ILE A 463 32.68 2.10 -11.77
CA ILE A 463 31.82 2.75 -10.76
C ILE A 463 30.36 2.31 -10.92
N ALA A 464 29.80 2.33 -12.13
CA ALA A 464 28.42 1.93 -12.37
C ALA A 464 28.13 0.46 -11.97
N LYS A 465 29.10 -0.46 -12.12
CA LYS A 465 28.93 -1.86 -11.71
C LYS A 465 28.86 -2.06 -10.20
N MET A 466 29.36 -1.12 -9.38
CA MET A 466 29.34 -1.20 -7.91
C MET A 466 27.93 -0.98 -7.31
N ILE A 467 27.00 -0.39 -8.07
CA ILE A 467 25.59 -0.29 -7.71
C ILE A 467 24.89 -1.62 -8.05
N PRO A 468 24.20 -2.31 -7.12
CA PRO A 468 23.47 -3.54 -7.42
C PRO A 468 22.41 -3.37 -8.52
N ALA A 469 22.19 -4.42 -9.31
CA ALA A 469 21.13 -4.45 -10.35
C ALA A 469 20.19 -5.63 -10.09
N ILE A 470 19.12 -5.36 -9.36
CA ILE A 470 18.15 -6.38 -8.93
C ILE A 470 16.88 -6.26 -9.78
N PRO A 471 16.43 -7.33 -10.47
CA PRO A 471 15.16 -7.32 -11.20
C PRO A 471 14.00 -6.94 -10.27
N GLY A 472 13.17 -5.99 -10.70
CA GLY A 472 12.00 -5.51 -9.94
C GLY A 472 12.30 -4.57 -8.77
N LYS A 473 13.56 -4.42 -8.33
CA LYS A 473 13.93 -3.54 -7.20
C LYS A 473 14.95 -2.48 -7.66
N PRO A 474 14.51 -1.24 -7.99
CA PRO A 474 15.42 -0.18 -8.36
C PRO A 474 16.26 0.24 -7.15
N VAL A 475 17.57 0.33 -7.34
CA VAL A 475 18.53 0.81 -6.34
C VAL A 475 19.02 2.18 -6.78
N THR A 476 18.95 3.18 -5.89
CA THR A 476 19.42 4.54 -6.16
C THR A 476 20.92 4.68 -5.86
N ILE A 477 21.55 5.74 -6.37
CA ILE A 477 22.93 6.08 -5.98
C ILE A 477 23.00 6.36 -4.46
N LYS A 478 21.98 7.03 -3.91
CA LYS A 478 21.92 7.38 -2.49
C LYS A 478 21.86 6.14 -1.58
N ASP A 479 21.09 5.12 -1.95
CA ASP A 479 20.99 3.86 -1.19
C ASP A 479 22.36 3.23 -0.96
N VAL A 480 23.18 3.18 -2.02
CA VAL A 480 24.50 2.52 -2.01
C VAL A 480 25.52 3.31 -1.17
N LEU A 481 25.33 4.62 -1.02
CA LEU A 481 26.20 5.49 -0.22
C LEU A 481 25.76 5.64 1.25
N THR A 482 24.55 5.21 1.61
CA THR A 482 23.97 5.44 2.95
C THR A 482 24.26 4.25 3.88
N GLU A 483 25.05 4.47 4.94
CA GLU A 483 25.34 3.44 5.94
C GLU A 483 24.04 2.94 6.61
N GLY A 484 23.92 1.62 6.76
CA GLY A 484 22.71 0.95 7.29
C GLY A 484 21.67 0.57 6.23
N ASN A 485 21.77 1.05 4.99
CA ASN A 485 20.93 0.61 3.88
C ASN A 485 21.31 -0.81 3.42
N GLU A 486 20.33 -1.62 2.97
CA GLU A 486 20.54 -2.99 2.50
C GLU A 486 21.48 -3.08 1.26
N PHE A 487 21.65 -1.99 0.51
CA PHE A 487 22.50 -1.91 -0.67
C PHE A 487 23.82 -1.17 -0.44
N TYR A 488 24.13 -0.83 0.81
CA TYR A 488 25.34 -0.10 1.18
C TYR A 488 26.62 -0.77 0.66
N ASN A 489 27.47 0.00 -0.02
CA ASN A 489 28.74 -0.49 -0.56
C ASN A 489 29.92 0.33 -0.01
N PRO A 490 30.67 -0.18 0.99
CA PRO A 490 31.75 0.56 1.64
C PRO A 490 32.90 0.87 0.69
N ASP A 491 33.14 0.05 -0.34
CA ASP A 491 34.18 0.31 -1.34
C ASP A 491 33.83 1.52 -2.22
N LEU A 492 32.54 1.72 -2.54
CA LEU A 492 32.09 2.88 -3.31
C LEU A 492 32.15 4.16 -2.48
N VAL A 493 31.77 4.08 -1.20
CA VAL A 493 31.89 5.21 -0.25
C VAL A 493 33.33 5.62 -0.07
N ALA A 494 34.26 4.67 0.11
CA ALA A 494 35.68 4.97 0.22
C ALA A 494 36.26 5.67 -1.03
N LEU A 495 35.74 5.37 -2.23
CA LEU A 495 36.09 6.09 -3.47
C LEU A 495 35.46 7.50 -3.50
N TYR A 496 34.20 7.64 -3.12
CA TYR A 496 33.48 8.93 -3.05
C TYR A 496 34.08 9.91 -2.02
N GLU A 497 34.58 9.41 -0.89
CA GLU A 497 35.27 10.21 0.13
C GLU A 497 36.69 10.63 -0.29
N LYS A 498 37.39 9.77 -1.05
CA LYS A 498 38.81 9.95 -1.37
C LYS A 498 39.07 10.63 -2.72
N GLU A 499 38.26 10.36 -3.74
CA GLU A 499 38.51 10.77 -5.12
C GLU A 499 37.48 11.82 -5.56
N GLU A 500 37.94 13.07 -5.71
CA GLU A 500 37.09 14.23 -6.04
C GLU A 500 36.29 14.05 -7.34
N TRP A 501 36.89 13.41 -8.35
CA TRP A 501 36.21 13.13 -9.62
C TRP A 501 35.08 12.09 -9.47
N VAL A 502 35.19 11.15 -8.53
CA VAL A 502 34.12 10.18 -8.22
C VAL A 502 32.96 10.89 -7.51
N ARG A 503 33.28 11.81 -6.59
CA ARG A 503 32.28 12.64 -5.92
C ARG A 503 31.49 13.49 -6.91
N ASP A 504 32.17 14.30 -7.72
CA ASP A 504 31.55 15.14 -8.76
C ASP A 504 30.70 14.32 -9.76
N LEU A 505 31.19 13.14 -10.17
CA LEU A 505 30.45 12.21 -11.01
C LEU A 505 29.15 11.72 -10.32
N LEU A 506 29.23 11.25 -9.08
CA LEU A 506 28.07 10.69 -8.36
C LEU A 506 27.07 11.78 -7.94
N ASP A 507 27.54 12.94 -7.46
CA ASP A 507 26.70 14.07 -7.09
C ASP A 507 25.91 14.61 -8.28
N THR A 508 26.59 14.80 -9.43
CA THR A 508 25.92 15.20 -10.68
C THR A 508 24.93 14.10 -11.12
N SER A 509 25.31 12.82 -11.01
CA SER A 509 24.45 11.70 -11.41
C SER A 509 23.20 11.56 -10.54
N MET A 510 23.26 11.91 -9.25
CA MET A 510 22.10 11.93 -8.34
C MET A 510 21.07 13.00 -8.73
N GLN A 511 21.48 14.12 -9.33
CA GLN A 511 20.55 15.15 -9.81
C GLN A 511 19.83 14.73 -11.10
N LEU A 512 20.49 13.96 -11.98
CA LEU A 512 19.87 13.41 -13.18
C LEU A 512 19.14 12.07 -12.92
N GLU A 513 19.29 11.48 -11.73
CA GLU A 513 18.64 10.22 -11.38
C GLU A 513 17.12 10.38 -11.29
N GLY A 514 16.40 9.46 -11.96
CA GLY A 514 14.95 9.46 -12.06
C GLY A 514 14.38 10.36 -13.17
N VAL A 515 15.16 11.27 -13.76
CA VAL A 515 14.69 12.20 -14.82
C VAL A 515 14.20 11.43 -16.05
N ALA A 516 13.11 11.88 -16.66
CA ALA A 516 12.57 11.29 -17.89
C ALA A 516 13.51 11.54 -19.10
N ARG A 517 14.04 10.45 -19.69
CA ARG A 517 15.02 10.52 -20.79
C ARG A 517 14.39 10.50 -22.18
N HIS A 518 13.35 9.70 -22.36
CA HIS A 518 12.72 9.43 -23.64
C HIS A 518 11.38 8.73 -23.45
N SER A 519 10.46 8.93 -24.39
CA SER A 519 9.24 8.16 -24.55
C SER A 519 9.54 6.83 -25.25
N GLY A 520 9.12 5.73 -24.62
CA GLY A 520 8.96 4.42 -25.21
C GLY A 520 7.48 4.05 -25.33
N ILE A 521 7.19 2.85 -25.81
CA ILE A 521 5.82 2.36 -25.99
C ILE A 521 5.63 1.13 -25.09
N HIS A 522 4.49 1.06 -24.42
CA HIS A 522 4.16 -0.06 -23.55
C HIS A 522 4.13 -1.37 -24.34
N ALA A 523 4.74 -2.41 -23.77
CA ALA A 523 5.05 -3.62 -24.52
C ALA A 523 3.81 -4.46 -24.90
N ALA A 524 2.71 -4.35 -24.14
CA ALA A 524 1.52 -5.17 -24.27
C ALA A 524 0.22 -4.35 -24.48
N ALA A 525 -0.16 -3.56 -23.48
CA ALA A 525 -1.39 -2.77 -23.46
C ALA A 525 -1.67 -1.81 -24.62
N VAL A 526 -2.95 -1.71 -24.95
CA VAL A 526 -3.60 -0.57 -25.62
C VAL A 526 -4.67 0.02 -24.70
N ILE A 527 -5.08 1.26 -24.96
CA ILE A 527 -6.31 1.84 -24.42
C ILE A 527 -7.39 1.82 -25.49
N VAL A 528 -8.64 1.62 -25.05
CA VAL A 528 -9.86 1.81 -25.82
C VAL A 528 -10.77 2.79 -25.07
N ALA A 529 -11.43 3.71 -25.77
CA ALA A 529 -12.34 4.69 -25.16
C ALA A 529 -13.70 4.75 -25.87
N ASP A 530 -14.69 5.34 -25.21
CA ASP A 530 -16.05 5.55 -25.74
C ASP A 530 -16.18 6.70 -26.76
N LYS A 531 -15.15 7.54 -26.87
CA LYS A 531 -15.05 8.70 -27.78
C LYS A 531 -13.63 8.83 -28.32
N ASP A 532 -13.41 9.79 -29.22
CA ASP A 532 -12.07 10.24 -29.65
C ASP A 532 -11.18 10.48 -28.41
N LEU A 533 -10.03 9.82 -28.37
CA LEU A 533 -9.08 9.86 -27.26
C LEU A 533 -8.60 11.27 -26.93
N THR A 534 -8.62 12.21 -27.89
CA THR A 534 -8.25 13.61 -27.69
C THR A 534 -9.22 14.40 -26.80
N GLU A 535 -10.36 13.82 -26.40
CA GLU A 535 -11.20 14.34 -25.32
C GLU A 535 -10.64 14.03 -23.91
N TYR A 536 -9.74 13.05 -23.79
CA TYR A 536 -9.24 12.53 -22.51
C TYR A 536 -7.72 12.65 -22.33
N THR A 537 -6.94 12.38 -23.38
CA THR A 537 -5.47 12.36 -23.34
C THR A 537 -4.87 12.93 -24.63
N PRO A 538 -3.71 13.61 -24.58
CA PRO A 538 -3.05 14.04 -25.80
C PRO A 538 -2.42 12.82 -26.49
N LEU A 539 -2.33 12.85 -27.81
CA LEU A 539 -1.75 11.78 -28.63
C LEU A 539 -0.41 12.20 -29.24
N MET A 540 0.39 11.23 -29.65
CA MET A 540 1.59 11.41 -30.45
C MET A 540 1.72 10.29 -31.49
N ARG A 541 2.57 10.48 -32.51
CA ARG A 541 2.80 9.44 -33.53
C ARG A 541 3.48 8.22 -32.92
N GLY A 542 3.05 7.04 -33.36
CA GLY A 542 3.81 5.82 -33.17
C GLY A 542 5.19 5.87 -33.83
N THR A 543 6.15 5.15 -33.25
CA THR A 543 7.38 4.75 -33.96
C THR A 543 7.08 3.61 -34.95
N LYS A 544 8.05 3.20 -35.78
CA LYS A 544 7.85 2.10 -36.75
C LYS A 544 7.50 0.73 -36.15
N SER A 545 7.64 0.54 -34.84
CA SER A 545 7.24 -0.67 -34.12
C SER A 545 5.87 -0.57 -33.45
N THR A 546 5.10 0.48 -33.77
CA THR A 546 3.73 0.70 -33.26
C THR A 546 2.74 0.11 -34.25
N VAL A 547 1.69 -0.52 -33.73
CA VAL A 547 0.61 -1.11 -34.53
C VAL A 547 -0.51 -0.09 -34.76
N THR A 548 -0.80 0.72 -33.74
CA THR A 548 -1.71 1.85 -33.81
C THR A 548 -1.04 3.05 -34.49
N GLU A 549 -1.83 3.89 -35.17
CA GLU A 549 -1.31 5.14 -35.74
C GLU A 549 -0.85 6.13 -34.64
N THR A 550 -1.51 6.05 -33.48
CA THR A 550 -1.34 6.96 -32.35
C THR A 550 -0.82 6.23 -31.10
N VAL A 551 -0.14 6.98 -30.24
CA VAL A 551 0.28 6.58 -28.89
C VAL A 551 -0.18 7.67 -27.92
N THR A 552 -0.63 7.32 -26.72
CA THR A 552 -0.99 8.30 -25.68
C THR A 552 0.22 9.13 -25.24
N GLN A 553 -0.01 10.31 -24.67
CA GLN A 553 1.04 11.09 -24.00
C GLN A 553 1.07 10.89 -22.48
N TYR A 554 0.05 10.28 -21.88
CA TYR A 554 0.03 9.86 -20.47
C TYR A 554 0.38 8.37 -20.31
N GLU A 555 1.06 8.01 -19.23
CA GLU A 555 1.32 6.59 -18.89
C GLU A 555 0.08 5.87 -18.36
N PHE A 556 0.10 4.53 -18.40
CA PHE A 556 -1.03 3.67 -18.00
C PHE A 556 -1.67 4.05 -16.64
N PRO A 557 -0.94 4.27 -15.53
CA PRO A 557 -1.57 4.57 -14.24
C PRO A 557 -2.38 5.87 -14.24
N ILE A 558 -2.04 6.83 -15.12
CA ILE A 558 -2.82 8.05 -15.30
C ILE A 558 -4.11 7.72 -16.08
N LEU A 559 -4.00 6.99 -17.19
CA LEU A 559 -5.11 6.63 -18.07
C LEU A 559 -6.17 5.78 -17.34
N GLU A 560 -5.74 4.79 -16.55
CA GLU A 560 -6.61 3.99 -15.67
C GLU A 560 -7.33 4.87 -14.65
N SER A 561 -6.61 5.81 -14.02
CA SER A 561 -7.18 6.69 -12.98
C SER A 561 -8.15 7.75 -13.49
N ILE A 562 -8.19 8.00 -14.81
CA ILE A 562 -9.22 8.82 -15.48
C ILE A 562 -10.27 7.94 -16.20
N GLY A 563 -10.34 6.66 -15.83
CA GLY A 563 -11.41 5.73 -16.21
C GLY A 563 -11.32 5.11 -17.59
N LEU A 564 -10.19 5.24 -18.30
CA LEU A 564 -10.02 4.65 -19.63
C LEU A 564 -9.74 3.15 -19.56
N LEU A 565 -10.32 2.39 -20.50
CA LEU A 565 -10.21 0.94 -20.55
C LEU A 565 -8.84 0.49 -21.08
N LYS A 566 -8.07 -0.24 -20.26
CA LYS A 566 -6.90 -1.00 -20.72
C LYS A 566 -7.32 -2.37 -21.26
N VAL A 567 -6.74 -2.75 -22.40
CA VAL A 567 -6.73 -4.14 -22.88
C VAL A 567 -5.28 -4.57 -23.08
N ASP A 568 -4.86 -5.61 -22.35
CA ASP A 568 -3.48 -6.10 -22.37
C ASP A 568 -3.31 -7.24 -23.39
N PHE A 569 -2.67 -6.92 -24.51
CA PHE A 569 -2.27 -7.88 -25.53
C PHE A 569 -0.82 -8.30 -25.27
N LEU A 570 -0.56 -9.33 -24.47
CA LEU A 570 0.79 -9.81 -24.22
C LEU A 570 1.28 -10.67 -25.39
N GLY A 571 2.55 -10.51 -25.75
CA GLY A 571 3.26 -11.45 -26.62
C GLY A 571 3.93 -12.53 -25.78
N LEU A 572 3.62 -13.80 -26.07
CA LEU A 572 4.23 -14.96 -25.44
C LEU A 572 4.82 -15.90 -26.49
N SER A 573 6.14 -15.80 -26.69
CA SER A 573 6.94 -16.64 -27.60
C SER A 573 6.68 -18.14 -27.48
N THR A 574 6.37 -18.63 -26.27
CA THR A 574 6.01 -20.04 -26.03
C THR A 574 4.79 -20.47 -26.85
N LEU A 575 3.77 -19.61 -27.02
CA LEU A 575 2.59 -19.93 -27.84
C LEU A 575 2.96 -20.02 -29.34
N THR A 576 3.86 -19.15 -29.81
CA THR A 576 4.41 -19.23 -31.17
C THR A 576 5.18 -20.54 -31.39
N VAL A 577 6.06 -20.92 -30.45
CA VAL A 577 6.82 -22.18 -30.52
C VAL A 577 5.89 -23.40 -30.50
N LEU A 578 4.86 -23.41 -29.65
CA LEU A 578 3.87 -24.49 -29.59
C LEU A 578 3.07 -24.62 -30.89
N ARG A 579 2.62 -23.51 -31.48
CA ARG A 579 1.91 -23.50 -32.76
C ARG A 579 2.78 -24.05 -33.90
N GLU A 580 4.03 -23.62 -33.98
CA GLU A 580 4.97 -24.10 -35.00
C GLU A 580 5.29 -25.60 -34.83
N ALA A 581 5.45 -26.07 -33.59
CA ALA A 581 5.58 -27.50 -33.30
C ALA A 581 4.35 -28.30 -33.78
N CYS A 582 3.13 -27.83 -33.50
CA CYS A 582 1.89 -28.48 -33.94
C CYS A 582 1.76 -28.48 -35.47
N ARG A 583 2.12 -27.40 -36.16
CA ARG A 583 2.17 -27.32 -37.63
C ARG A 583 3.11 -28.37 -38.22
N LEU A 584 4.34 -28.45 -37.69
CA LEU A 584 5.35 -29.40 -38.14
C LEU A 584 4.97 -30.87 -37.86
N ILE A 585 4.26 -31.13 -36.75
CA ILE A 585 3.71 -32.47 -36.44
C ILE A 585 2.63 -32.84 -37.47
N LYS A 586 1.70 -31.92 -37.77
CA LYS A 586 0.65 -32.14 -38.79
C LYS A 586 1.25 -32.43 -40.16
N GLU A 587 2.25 -31.67 -40.60
CA GLU A 587 2.92 -31.86 -41.89
C GLU A 587 3.71 -33.18 -41.99
N ARG A 588 4.38 -33.60 -40.91
CA ARG A 588 5.28 -34.77 -40.93
C ARG A 588 4.62 -36.08 -40.52
N ARG A 589 3.52 -36.03 -39.76
CA ARG A 589 2.86 -37.19 -39.16
C ARG A 589 1.35 -37.28 -39.44
N GLY A 590 0.73 -36.22 -39.96
CA GLY A 590 -0.72 -36.17 -40.19
C GLY A 590 -1.55 -36.00 -38.91
N ILE A 591 -0.92 -35.76 -37.75
CA ILE A 591 -1.57 -35.61 -36.45
C ILE A 591 -1.83 -34.12 -36.19
N GLU A 592 -3.07 -33.76 -35.86
CA GLU A 592 -3.47 -32.36 -35.66
C GLU A 592 -3.67 -32.03 -34.17
N TYR A 593 -2.71 -31.28 -33.62
CA TYR A 593 -2.80 -30.69 -32.29
C TYR A 593 -3.22 -29.21 -32.36
N ARG A 594 -4.00 -28.80 -31.36
CA ARG A 594 -4.57 -27.48 -31.09
C ARG A 594 -4.52 -27.22 -29.59
N LEU A 595 -4.61 -25.96 -29.16
CA LEU A 595 -4.58 -25.60 -27.74
C LEU A 595 -5.62 -26.34 -26.89
N ASP A 596 -6.78 -26.67 -27.47
CA ASP A 596 -7.90 -27.36 -26.80
C ASP A 596 -7.79 -28.91 -26.80
N ASN A 597 -6.82 -29.50 -27.52
CA ASN A 597 -6.69 -30.98 -27.61
C ASN A 597 -5.27 -31.53 -27.33
N ILE A 598 -4.31 -30.68 -26.94
CA ILE A 598 -2.99 -31.15 -26.49
C ILE A 598 -3.16 -31.92 -25.17
N PRO A 599 -2.72 -33.20 -25.07
CA PRO A 599 -2.83 -33.95 -23.83
C PRO A 599 -1.90 -33.39 -22.74
N PHE A 600 -2.48 -32.99 -21.61
CA PHE A 600 -1.76 -32.51 -20.42
C PHE A 600 -2.02 -33.37 -19.16
N GLU A 601 -2.93 -34.33 -19.25
CA GLU A 601 -3.30 -35.30 -18.21
C GLU A 601 -3.43 -36.72 -18.84
N GLY A 602 -3.49 -37.76 -18.00
CA GLY A 602 -3.71 -39.14 -18.44
C GLY A 602 -2.50 -39.83 -19.09
N GLU A 603 -2.72 -41.01 -19.67
CA GLU A 603 -1.63 -41.83 -20.24
C GLU A 603 -0.92 -41.14 -21.41
N GLU A 604 -1.62 -40.34 -22.21
CA GLU A 604 -1.05 -39.62 -23.36
C GLU A 604 -0.07 -38.52 -22.94
N ALA A 605 -0.23 -37.94 -21.74
CA ALA A 605 0.68 -36.93 -21.18
C ALA A 605 1.93 -37.55 -20.50
N ARG A 606 1.93 -38.86 -20.23
CA ARG A 606 3.03 -39.56 -19.52
C ARG A 606 4.44 -39.28 -20.08
N PRO A 607 4.68 -39.26 -21.41
CA PRO A 607 6.02 -38.95 -21.94
C PRO A 607 6.51 -37.54 -21.59
N ALA A 608 5.60 -36.57 -21.37
CA ALA A 608 5.98 -35.22 -20.93
C ALA A 608 6.44 -35.22 -19.46
N PHE A 609 5.78 -35.98 -18.59
CA PHE A 609 6.19 -36.17 -17.19
C PHE A 609 7.54 -36.89 -17.07
N GLU A 610 7.81 -37.87 -17.94
CA GLU A 610 9.12 -38.55 -18.04
C GLU A 610 10.23 -37.59 -18.50
N LEU A 611 9.95 -36.70 -19.46
CA LEU A 611 10.87 -35.62 -19.87
C LEU A 611 11.14 -34.62 -18.75
N LEU A 612 10.10 -34.15 -18.04
CA LEU A 612 10.27 -33.26 -16.89
C LEU A 612 11.13 -33.90 -15.79
N SER A 613 10.88 -35.18 -15.49
CA SER A 613 11.60 -35.97 -14.48
C SER A 613 13.08 -36.22 -14.83
N SER A 614 13.45 -36.17 -16.11
CA SER A 614 14.86 -36.30 -16.55
C SER A 614 15.70 -35.04 -16.32
N GLY A 615 15.06 -33.88 -16.17
CA GLY A 615 15.75 -32.59 -16.12
C GLY A 615 16.25 -32.07 -17.48
N GLU A 616 16.01 -32.79 -18.59
CA GLU A 616 16.36 -32.39 -19.97
C GLU A 616 15.41 -31.32 -20.54
N VAL A 617 14.91 -30.44 -19.67
CA VAL A 617 13.84 -29.46 -19.92
C VAL A 617 14.33 -28.18 -20.60
N SER A 618 15.31 -28.29 -21.49
CA SER A 618 15.83 -27.13 -22.25
C SER A 618 14.81 -26.67 -23.28
N GLY A 619 14.43 -25.40 -23.26
CA GLY A 619 13.32 -24.87 -24.06
C GLY A 619 11.92 -25.22 -23.55
N VAL A 620 11.78 -25.75 -22.33
CA VAL A 620 10.47 -26.00 -21.70
C VAL A 620 10.14 -24.83 -20.76
N PHE A 621 9.07 -24.11 -21.08
CA PHE A 621 8.69 -22.85 -20.44
C PHE A 621 8.60 -22.94 -18.90
N GLN A 622 9.02 -21.85 -18.24
CA GLN A 622 9.12 -21.66 -16.78
C GLN A 622 10.08 -22.58 -16.01
N VAL A 623 10.53 -23.72 -16.56
CA VAL A 623 11.31 -24.72 -15.80
C VAL A 623 12.79 -24.84 -16.17
N GLU A 624 13.30 -23.97 -17.05
CA GLU A 624 14.65 -24.08 -17.60
C GLU A 624 15.80 -23.80 -16.62
N SER A 625 15.56 -23.13 -15.48
CA SER A 625 16.63 -22.67 -14.58
C SER A 625 17.34 -23.84 -13.90
N GLN A 626 18.66 -23.71 -13.65
CA GLN A 626 19.47 -24.83 -13.13
C GLN A 626 18.93 -25.43 -11.82
N GLY A 627 18.46 -24.60 -10.88
CA GLY A 627 17.88 -25.09 -9.64
C GLY A 627 16.46 -25.66 -9.82
N MET A 628 15.68 -25.16 -10.78
CA MET A 628 14.38 -25.78 -11.12
C MET A 628 14.56 -27.16 -11.76
N ARG A 629 15.55 -27.32 -12.66
CA ARG A 629 15.92 -28.65 -13.21
C ARG A 629 16.22 -29.63 -12.10
N ARG A 630 16.99 -29.20 -11.09
CA ARG A 630 17.30 -30.00 -9.91
C ARG A 630 16.03 -30.40 -9.16
N VAL A 631 15.15 -29.45 -8.86
CA VAL A 631 13.86 -29.72 -8.21
C VAL A 631 13.03 -30.73 -9.01
N LEU A 632 12.93 -30.60 -10.33
CA LEU A 632 12.22 -31.56 -11.18
C LEU A 632 12.84 -32.97 -11.15
N THR A 633 14.17 -33.09 -11.18
CA THR A 633 14.86 -34.39 -11.11
C THR A 633 14.73 -35.07 -9.73
N GLU A 634 14.67 -34.28 -8.67
CA GLU A 634 14.44 -34.77 -7.30
C GLU A 634 12.95 -35.12 -7.10
N MET A 635 12.03 -34.32 -7.64
CA MET A 635 10.58 -34.45 -7.47
C MET A 635 9.91 -35.49 -8.37
N LYS A 636 10.37 -35.66 -9.62
CA LYS A 636 9.81 -36.56 -10.63
C LYS A 636 8.28 -36.40 -10.80
N PRO A 637 7.80 -35.24 -11.31
CA PRO A 637 6.37 -34.96 -11.42
C PRO A 637 5.65 -35.99 -12.30
N SER A 638 4.41 -36.32 -11.95
CA SER A 638 3.59 -37.35 -12.59
C SER A 638 2.14 -36.91 -12.87
N SER A 639 1.76 -35.71 -12.44
CA SER A 639 0.46 -35.08 -12.68
C SER A 639 0.62 -33.58 -12.97
N PHE A 640 -0.45 -32.92 -13.44
CA PHE A 640 -0.42 -31.50 -13.77
C PHE A 640 -0.27 -30.61 -12.53
N GLU A 641 -0.87 -31.01 -11.41
CA GLU A 641 -0.83 -30.34 -10.11
C GLU A 641 0.61 -30.27 -9.57
N HIS A 642 1.43 -31.29 -9.84
CA HIS A 642 2.84 -31.29 -9.48
C HIS A 642 3.61 -30.15 -10.18
N ILE A 643 3.23 -29.77 -11.41
CA ILE A 643 3.84 -28.65 -12.14
C ILE A 643 3.42 -27.32 -11.51
N ILE A 644 2.13 -27.18 -11.17
CA ILE A 644 1.58 -25.99 -10.47
C ILE A 644 2.30 -25.77 -9.13
N ALA A 645 2.42 -26.83 -8.32
CA ALA A 645 3.12 -26.80 -7.04
C ALA A 645 4.60 -26.39 -7.21
N THR A 646 5.30 -26.98 -8.18
CA THR A 646 6.71 -26.65 -8.48
C THR A 646 6.90 -25.16 -8.78
N ILE A 647 6.10 -24.60 -9.70
CA ILE A 647 6.17 -23.18 -10.12
C ILE A 647 5.78 -22.22 -8.98
N SER A 648 4.92 -22.68 -8.07
CA SER A 648 4.47 -21.91 -6.90
C SER A 648 5.51 -21.89 -5.78
N LEU A 649 6.14 -23.04 -5.52
CA LEU A 649 7.13 -23.22 -4.45
C LEU A 649 8.53 -22.70 -4.82
N TYR A 650 8.90 -22.70 -6.11
CA TYR A 650 10.23 -22.25 -6.56
C TYR A 650 10.34 -20.71 -6.62
N ARG A 651 10.12 -20.05 -5.47
CA ARG A 651 10.17 -18.60 -5.28
C ARG A 651 10.86 -18.25 -3.95
N PRO A 652 11.52 -17.08 -3.82
CA PRO A 652 12.05 -16.61 -2.54
C PRO A 652 10.99 -16.65 -1.44
N GLY A 653 11.31 -17.23 -0.29
CA GLY A 653 10.35 -17.66 0.72
C GLY A 653 9.99 -19.15 0.55
N PRO A 654 8.98 -19.51 -0.27
CA PRO A 654 8.51 -20.91 -0.39
C PRO A 654 9.55 -21.97 -0.79
N LEU A 655 10.70 -21.58 -1.34
CA LEU A 655 11.84 -22.45 -1.68
C LEU A 655 12.25 -23.42 -0.54
N GLU A 656 12.10 -22.99 0.72
CA GLU A 656 12.47 -23.81 1.89
C GLU A 656 11.59 -25.07 2.08
N TYR A 657 10.36 -25.07 1.55
CA TYR A 657 9.43 -26.18 1.71
C TYR A 657 9.62 -27.30 0.67
N ILE A 658 10.33 -27.03 -0.44
CA ILE A 658 10.52 -27.98 -1.54
C ILE A 658 11.12 -29.32 -1.09
N PRO A 659 12.17 -29.39 -0.24
CA PRO A 659 12.72 -30.67 0.21
C PRO A 659 11.71 -31.50 1.01
N ASN A 660 10.81 -30.86 1.77
CA ASN A 660 9.78 -31.55 2.55
C ASN A 660 8.65 -32.05 1.63
N PHE A 661 8.27 -31.23 0.65
CA PHE A 661 7.30 -31.56 -0.38
C PHE A 661 7.73 -32.80 -1.19
N ILE A 662 9.00 -32.85 -1.61
CA ILE A 662 9.56 -33.97 -2.39
C ILE A 662 9.59 -35.28 -1.59
N ARG A 663 10.05 -35.27 -0.33
CA ARG A 663 10.07 -36.48 0.51
C ARG A 663 8.67 -37.05 0.75
N ARG A 664 7.68 -36.16 0.94
CA ARG A 664 6.27 -36.54 1.09
C ARG A 664 5.70 -37.14 -0.17
N MET A 665 6.01 -36.57 -1.33
CA MET A 665 5.62 -37.10 -2.64
C MET A 665 6.14 -38.52 -2.90
N HIS A 666 7.39 -38.81 -2.51
CA HIS A 666 7.99 -40.15 -2.69
C HIS A 666 7.64 -41.15 -1.58
N GLY A 667 6.86 -40.76 -0.57
CA GLY A 667 6.57 -41.60 0.60
C GLY A 667 7.79 -41.86 1.49
N GLU A 668 8.82 -41.00 1.42
CA GLU A 668 9.98 -41.01 2.30
C GLU A 668 9.71 -40.29 3.64
N GLU A 669 8.63 -39.50 3.69
CA GLU A 669 8.10 -38.81 4.86
C GLU A 669 6.56 -38.97 4.86
N ASP A 670 5.99 -39.56 5.91
CA ASP A 670 4.55 -39.90 5.95
C ASP A 670 3.65 -38.67 5.79
N VAL A 671 2.68 -38.76 4.87
CA VAL A 671 1.70 -37.69 4.61
C VAL A 671 0.51 -37.83 5.55
N GLU A 672 0.68 -37.34 6.78
CA GLU A 672 -0.36 -37.44 7.81
C GLU A 672 -1.41 -36.31 7.66
N PHE A 673 -2.52 -36.59 6.95
CA PHE A 673 -3.65 -35.69 6.85
C PHE A 673 -4.39 -35.58 8.19
N LYS A 674 -4.42 -34.38 8.73
CA LYS A 674 -4.87 -34.12 10.11
C LYS A 674 -6.36 -34.32 10.34
N HIS A 675 -7.16 -34.42 9.27
CA HIS A 675 -8.58 -34.79 9.30
C HIS A 675 -9.02 -35.24 7.88
N PRO A 676 -9.96 -36.21 7.73
CA PRO A 676 -10.37 -36.70 6.40
C PRO A 676 -10.96 -35.63 5.46
N LYS A 677 -11.54 -34.55 6.00
CA LYS A 677 -12.00 -33.40 5.19
C LYS A 677 -10.88 -32.50 4.66
N LEU A 678 -9.63 -32.69 5.09
CA LEU A 678 -8.46 -31.95 4.60
C LEU A 678 -7.72 -32.68 3.49
N GLU A 679 -7.88 -34.00 3.39
CA GLU A 679 -7.29 -34.80 2.32
C GLU A 679 -7.65 -34.24 0.92
N PRO A 680 -8.89 -33.81 0.62
CA PRO A 680 -9.22 -33.18 -0.67
C PRO A 680 -8.71 -31.74 -0.86
N ILE A 681 -8.10 -31.11 0.16
CA ILE A 681 -7.78 -29.67 0.17
C ILE A 681 -6.29 -29.41 0.37
N LEU A 682 -5.61 -30.23 1.17
CA LEU A 682 -4.22 -30.07 1.60
C LEU A 682 -3.31 -31.22 1.15
N ALA A 683 -3.82 -32.20 0.39
CA ALA A 683 -2.99 -33.18 -0.34
C ALA A 683 -1.88 -32.52 -1.14
N GLU A 684 -2.15 -31.33 -1.69
CA GLU A 684 -1.24 -30.56 -2.52
C GLU A 684 -0.30 -29.63 -1.72
N THR A 685 -0.49 -29.40 -0.40
CA THR A 685 0.18 -28.27 0.31
C THR A 685 0.59 -28.47 1.79
N TYR A 686 0.37 -29.62 2.41
CA TYR A 686 1.20 -30.14 3.53
C TYR A 686 1.25 -29.46 4.94
N GLY A 687 0.61 -28.30 5.21
CA GLY A 687 -0.02 -27.89 6.50
C GLY A 687 0.80 -27.49 7.79
N ILE A 688 0.50 -26.30 8.37
CA ILE A 688 1.08 -25.64 9.59
C ILE A 688 0.01 -25.45 10.71
N CYS A 689 0.33 -25.48 12.02
CA CYS A 689 -0.68 -25.58 13.13
C CYS A 689 -0.37 -24.91 14.52
N VAL A 690 -1.27 -25.06 15.51
CA VAL A 690 -1.18 -24.65 16.94
C VAL A 690 -1.68 -25.78 17.86
N SER A 691 -1.40 -25.77 19.18
CA SER A 691 -1.84 -26.82 20.12
C SER A 691 -3.31 -26.70 20.57
N GLY A 692 -4.04 -27.82 20.63
CA GLY A 692 -5.47 -27.85 20.97
C GLY A 692 -5.84 -27.37 22.38
N ASP A 693 -4.88 -27.32 23.31
CA ASP A 693 -5.08 -26.82 24.68
C ASP A 693 -4.86 -25.30 24.82
N ALA A 694 -4.39 -24.62 23.76
CA ALA A 694 -4.30 -23.16 23.74
C ALA A 694 -5.69 -22.54 23.84
N GLN A 695 -5.82 -21.45 24.62
CA GLN A 695 -7.06 -20.69 24.72
C GLN A 695 -7.08 -19.57 23.69
N ILE A 696 -8.17 -19.49 22.94
CA ILE A 696 -8.51 -18.36 22.07
C ILE A 696 -9.69 -17.60 22.66
N MET A 697 -9.80 -16.31 22.37
CA MET A 697 -10.87 -15.46 22.87
C MET A 697 -11.65 -14.87 21.71
N ASP A 698 -12.97 -14.92 21.83
CA ASP A 698 -13.89 -14.27 20.92
C ASP A 698 -13.82 -12.75 21.10
N ALA A 699 -13.45 -12.03 20.05
CA ALA A 699 -13.30 -10.58 20.04
C ALA A 699 -14.64 -9.81 20.05
N ARG A 700 -15.77 -10.45 19.74
CA ARG A 700 -17.13 -9.88 19.88
C ARG A 700 -17.73 -10.18 21.24
N THR A 701 -17.68 -11.44 21.69
CA THR A 701 -18.38 -11.90 22.90
C THR A 701 -17.52 -11.89 24.16
N GLY A 702 -16.19 -11.82 24.03
CA GLY A 702 -15.26 -11.91 25.15
C GLY A 702 -15.12 -13.32 25.75
N GLN A 703 -15.85 -14.31 25.24
CA GLN A 703 -15.77 -15.69 25.72
C GLN A 703 -14.42 -16.31 25.35
N ARG A 704 -13.93 -17.24 26.18
CA ARG A 704 -12.69 -17.98 25.96
C ARG A 704 -13.00 -19.44 25.69
N TYR A 705 -12.47 -19.96 24.59
CA TYR A 705 -12.59 -21.34 24.16
C TYR A 705 -11.20 -21.95 24.04
N ARG A 706 -11.06 -23.26 24.20
CA ARG A 706 -9.85 -23.97 23.76
C ARG A 706 -9.89 -24.17 22.26
N LEU A 707 -8.73 -24.25 21.60
CA LEU A 707 -8.68 -24.57 20.17
C LEU A 707 -9.34 -25.92 19.84
N ALA A 708 -9.31 -26.89 20.77
CA ALA A 708 -10.03 -28.15 20.64
C ALA A 708 -11.57 -28.04 20.75
N GLU A 709 -12.11 -26.95 21.28
CA GLU A 709 -13.55 -26.72 21.48
C GLU A 709 -14.19 -25.98 20.29
N LEU A 710 -13.40 -25.53 19.31
CA LEU A 710 -13.87 -24.76 18.14
C LEU A 710 -14.84 -25.52 17.24
N GLY A 711 -14.84 -26.85 17.27
CA GLY A 711 -15.77 -27.69 16.52
C GLY A 711 -17.23 -27.63 16.97
N GLU A 712 -17.47 -27.04 18.13
CA GLU A 712 -18.78 -26.94 18.76
C GLU A 712 -19.38 -25.52 18.63
N LEU A 713 -18.75 -24.64 17.85
CA LEU A 713 -19.11 -23.22 17.69
C LEU A 713 -19.57 -22.90 16.25
N ASP A 714 -20.75 -22.29 16.11
CA ASP A 714 -21.30 -21.84 14.82
C ASP A 714 -20.53 -20.63 14.23
N GLU A 715 -20.01 -19.76 15.11
CA GLU A 715 -19.30 -18.55 14.72
C GLU A 715 -18.27 -18.16 15.79
N LEU A 716 -17.05 -17.79 15.36
CA LEU A 716 -16.01 -17.20 16.22
C LEU A 716 -15.35 -16.02 15.50
N TRP A 717 -15.03 -14.97 16.24
CA TRP A 717 -14.26 -13.82 15.76
C TRP A 717 -13.02 -13.64 16.61
N VAL A 718 -11.87 -13.38 16.00
CA VAL A 718 -10.56 -13.34 16.66
C VAL A 718 -9.88 -12.00 16.43
N GLN A 719 -9.11 -11.55 17.42
CA GLN A 719 -8.31 -10.33 17.31
C GLN A 719 -6.97 -10.65 16.64
N GLY A 720 -6.64 -9.91 15.60
CA GLY A 720 -5.37 -9.97 14.86
C GLY A 720 -4.78 -8.58 14.65
N VAL A 721 -4.02 -8.43 13.56
CA VAL A 721 -3.56 -7.14 13.03
C VAL A 721 -3.89 -7.05 11.55
N ASP A 722 -4.16 -5.83 11.06
CA ASP A 722 -4.35 -5.56 9.62
C ASP A 722 -3.01 -5.26 8.90
N GLU A 723 -3.08 -4.91 7.62
CA GLU A 723 -1.93 -4.59 6.77
C GLU A 723 -1.17 -3.33 7.24
N GLN A 724 -1.82 -2.48 8.04
CA GLN A 724 -1.29 -1.27 8.67
C GLN A 724 -0.84 -1.52 10.12
N TRP A 725 -0.73 -2.80 10.52
CA TRP A 725 -0.32 -3.27 11.85
C TRP A 725 -1.24 -2.85 13.00
N GLN A 726 -2.44 -2.35 12.69
CA GLN A 726 -3.41 -1.95 13.71
C GLN A 726 -4.21 -3.15 14.22
N PRO A 727 -4.57 -3.21 15.51
CA PRO A 727 -5.38 -4.30 16.06
C PRO A 727 -6.76 -4.39 15.38
N SER A 728 -7.02 -5.51 14.71
CA SER A 728 -8.21 -5.73 13.89
C SER A 728 -8.99 -6.98 14.34
N VAL A 729 -10.21 -7.16 13.83
CA VAL A 729 -11.09 -8.30 14.15
C VAL A 729 -11.39 -9.08 12.87
N GLY A 730 -11.01 -10.36 12.84
CA GLY A 730 -11.31 -11.28 11.73
C GLY A 730 -12.29 -12.37 12.14
N ARG A 731 -13.20 -12.76 11.25
CA ARG A 731 -14.06 -13.94 11.44
C ARG A 731 -13.24 -15.21 11.19
N VAL A 732 -13.30 -16.16 12.11
CA VAL A 732 -12.81 -17.52 11.88
C VAL A 732 -13.80 -18.20 10.93
N THR A 733 -13.40 -18.35 9.67
CA THR A 733 -14.22 -19.03 8.65
C THR A 733 -14.09 -20.55 8.74
N HIS A 734 -12.91 -21.02 9.16
CA HIS A 734 -12.57 -22.44 9.29
C HIS A 734 -11.59 -22.62 10.46
N TRP A 735 -11.69 -23.75 11.15
CA TRP A 735 -10.70 -24.22 12.13
C TRP A 735 -10.41 -25.70 11.85
N ILE A 736 -9.24 -26.18 12.26
CA ILE A 736 -8.69 -27.46 11.79
C ILE A 736 -8.00 -28.18 12.96
N ASP A 737 -8.51 -29.36 13.35
CA ASP A 737 -7.76 -30.26 14.25
C ASP A 737 -6.49 -30.75 13.53
N SER A 738 -5.42 -30.87 14.32
CA SER A 738 -4.03 -30.97 13.92
C SER A 738 -3.39 -32.29 14.41
N GLY A 739 -4.06 -33.05 15.26
CA GLY A 739 -3.44 -34.21 15.91
C GLY A 739 -2.29 -33.82 16.86
N VAL A 740 -1.51 -34.82 17.29
CA VAL A 740 -0.48 -34.65 18.33
C VAL A 740 0.87 -34.32 17.70
N LYS A 741 1.38 -33.10 17.95
CA LYS A 741 2.71 -32.64 17.51
C LYS A 741 3.61 -32.26 18.72
N PRO A 742 4.95 -32.27 18.57
CA PRO A 742 5.85 -31.59 19.50
C PRO A 742 5.54 -30.09 19.55
N VAL A 743 5.48 -29.53 20.76
CA VAL A 743 5.18 -28.11 20.99
C VAL A 743 6.16 -27.50 21.98
N TYR A 744 6.52 -26.25 21.71
CA TYR A 744 7.42 -25.43 22.50
C TYR A 744 6.59 -24.50 23.40
N ARG A 745 7.05 -24.31 24.63
CA ARG A 745 6.43 -23.38 25.58
C ARG A 745 7.14 -22.03 25.48
N VAL A 746 6.51 -21.07 24.83
CA VAL A 746 6.96 -19.67 24.82
C VAL A 746 6.44 -18.98 26.07
N ARG A 747 7.33 -18.27 26.77
CA ARG A 747 6.99 -17.49 27.98
C ARG A 747 7.58 -16.09 27.86
N THR A 748 6.74 -15.08 27.92
CA THR A 748 7.17 -13.67 27.89
C THR A 748 7.63 -13.19 29.27
N ARG A 749 8.38 -12.09 29.29
CA ARG A 749 8.78 -11.41 30.53
C ARG A 749 7.61 -10.85 31.36
N SER A 750 6.46 -10.56 30.74
CA SER A 750 5.22 -10.19 31.44
C SER A 750 4.54 -11.38 32.14
N GLY A 751 5.05 -12.60 31.92
CA GLY A 751 4.52 -13.84 32.48
C GLY A 751 3.44 -14.50 31.63
N ALA A 752 3.12 -13.97 30.43
CA ALA A 752 2.24 -14.67 29.49
C ALA A 752 2.93 -15.95 28.97
N GLU A 753 2.16 -17.01 28.74
CA GLU A 753 2.67 -18.33 28.36
C GLU A 753 1.76 -18.94 27.29
N VAL A 754 2.33 -19.44 26.20
CA VAL A 754 1.60 -20.13 25.12
C VAL A 754 2.39 -21.37 24.67
N LYS A 755 1.69 -22.38 24.16
CA LYS A 755 2.30 -23.55 23.53
C LYS A 755 2.03 -23.49 22.02
N ILE A 756 3.09 -23.56 21.23
CA ILE A 756 3.03 -23.46 19.77
C ILE A 756 4.05 -24.43 19.14
N THR A 757 3.91 -24.74 17.87
CA THR A 757 4.90 -25.54 17.12
C THR A 757 6.08 -24.68 16.68
N ALA A 758 7.18 -25.30 16.24
CA ALA A 758 8.40 -24.59 15.84
C ALA A 758 8.19 -23.67 14.61
N ASP A 759 7.30 -24.07 13.70
CA ASP A 759 6.90 -23.36 12.48
C ASP A 759 5.85 -22.24 12.73
N HIS A 760 5.36 -22.08 13.96
CA HIS A 760 4.36 -21.06 14.26
C HIS A 760 4.99 -19.66 14.29
N ARG A 761 4.43 -18.73 13.50
CA ARG A 761 4.97 -17.37 13.35
C ARG A 761 4.52 -16.46 14.48
N LEU A 762 5.49 -15.75 15.05
CA LEU A 762 5.29 -14.65 16.00
C LEU A 762 5.71 -13.35 15.33
N LEU A 763 5.02 -12.26 15.66
CA LEU A 763 5.37 -10.93 15.18
C LEU A 763 6.52 -10.37 16.04
N THR A 764 7.63 -10.01 15.41
CA THR A 764 8.76 -9.29 16.00
C THR A 764 8.82 -7.86 15.45
N GLU A 765 9.76 -7.06 15.96
CA GLU A 765 10.02 -5.70 15.45
C GLU A 765 10.50 -5.68 14.00
N SER A 766 10.95 -6.83 13.47
CA SER A 766 11.35 -7.03 12.06
C SER A 766 10.31 -7.76 11.20
N GLY A 767 9.11 -7.99 11.72
CA GLY A 767 8.00 -8.67 11.02
C GLY A 767 7.70 -10.08 11.54
N TRP A 768 7.01 -10.89 10.73
CA TRP A 768 6.59 -12.24 11.12
C TRP A 768 7.72 -13.26 10.96
N GLN A 769 8.18 -13.86 12.06
CA GLN A 769 9.24 -14.88 12.09
C GLN A 769 8.73 -16.18 12.76
N PRO A 770 9.08 -17.37 12.25
CA PRO A 770 8.70 -18.63 12.89
C PRO A 770 9.47 -18.83 14.21
N LEU A 771 8.88 -19.52 15.18
CA LEU A 771 9.51 -19.73 16.49
C LEU A 771 10.89 -20.40 16.42
N CYS A 772 11.16 -21.24 15.42
CA CYS A 772 12.45 -21.88 15.23
C CYS A 772 13.61 -20.91 14.99
N ASP A 773 13.31 -19.68 14.55
CA ASP A 773 14.30 -18.66 14.22
C ASP A 773 14.48 -17.64 15.36
N LEU A 774 13.80 -17.83 16.50
CA LEU A 774 13.80 -16.93 17.65
C LEU A 774 14.54 -17.52 18.85
N GLU A 775 15.33 -16.68 19.54
CA GLU A 775 16.09 -17.05 20.72
C GLU A 775 15.52 -16.46 22.03
N PRO A 776 15.81 -17.08 23.21
CA PRO A 776 15.40 -16.56 24.52
C PRO A 776 16.03 -15.19 24.87
N GLY A 777 15.37 -14.12 24.43
CA GLY A 777 15.80 -12.73 24.59
C GLY A 777 15.06 -11.80 23.65
N ASP A 778 14.57 -12.34 22.53
CA ASP A 778 13.92 -11.59 21.46
C ASP A 778 12.57 -10.98 21.86
N TYR A 779 12.23 -9.89 21.17
CA TYR A 779 11.02 -9.11 21.43
C TYR A 779 9.93 -9.53 20.45
N ILE A 780 8.87 -10.12 21.00
CA ILE A 780 7.63 -10.44 20.27
C ILE A 780 6.51 -9.46 20.67
N ALA A 781 5.65 -9.14 19.71
CA ALA A 781 4.49 -8.28 19.93
C ALA A 781 3.50 -8.92 20.92
N THR A 782 2.86 -8.08 21.73
CA THR A 782 1.78 -8.48 22.64
C THR A 782 0.64 -7.46 22.56
N PRO A 783 -0.63 -7.86 22.65
CA PRO A 783 -1.75 -6.95 22.46
C PRO A 783 -1.80 -5.87 23.55
N LYS A 784 -1.92 -4.60 23.13
CA LYS A 784 -2.07 -3.43 24.03
C LYS A 784 -3.37 -3.48 24.83
N ALA A 785 -4.43 -4.02 24.22
CA ALA A 785 -5.72 -4.31 24.84
C ALA A 785 -6.34 -5.54 24.16
N LEU A 786 -7.25 -6.21 24.88
CA LEU A 786 -8.07 -7.29 24.33
C LEU A 786 -9.47 -6.77 23.98
N PHE A 787 -10.00 -7.18 22.84
CA PHE A 787 -11.36 -6.85 22.40
C PHE A 787 -12.44 -7.71 23.08
N GLY A 788 -13.69 -7.29 22.93
CA GLY A 788 -14.87 -7.93 23.53
C GLY A 788 -16.01 -6.92 23.66
N PRO A 789 -17.11 -7.29 24.34
CA PRO A 789 -18.24 -6.38 24.49
C PRO A 789 -17.84 -5.14 25.31
N GLU A 790 -18.24 -3.96 24.85
CA GLU A 790 -18.10 -2.70 25.57
C GLU A 790 -19.04 -2.67 26.78
N THR A 791 -20.32 -2.99 26.54
CA THR A 791 -21.39 -3.08 27.54
C THR A 791 -21.78 -4.53 27.78
N THR A 792 -22.17 -4.89 29.01
CA THR A 792 -22.53 -6.28 29.34
C THR A 792 -23.79 -6.72 28.57
N PRO A 793 -23.76 -7.84 27.80
CA PRO A 793 -24.89 -8.25 26.95
C PRO A 793 -26.16 -8.73 27.69
N VAL A 794 -26.04 -9.09 28.97
CA VAL A 794 -27.13 -9.61 29.81
C VAL A 794 -27.12 -8.92 31.16
N GLU A 795 -28.30 -8.46 31.63
CA GLU A 795 -28.43 -7.79 32.92
C GLU A 795 -27.85 -8.64 34.06
N THR A 796 -26.75 -8.17 34.65
CA THR A 796 -25.97 -8.92 35.64
C THR A 796 -26.09 -8.25 37.00
N ASP A 797 -26.64 -8.97 37.99
CA ASP A 797 -26.73 -8.46 39.36
C ASP A 797 -25.33 -8.29 39.96
N ARG A 798 -24.87 -7.03 40.01
CA ARG A 798 -23.57 -6.65 40.58
C ARG A 798 -23.36 -7.14 42.02
N ARG A 799 -24.43 -7.41 42.79
CA ARG A 799 -24.32 -8.02 44.14
C ARG A 799 -23.77 -9.45 44.05
N LYS A 800 -24.20 -10.24 43.06
CA LYS A 800 -23.69 -11.60 42.82
C LYS A 800 -22.23 -11.56 42.36
N LEU A 801 -21.87 -10.65 41.46
CA LEU A 801 -20.47 -10.44 41.05
C LEU A 801 -19.56 -10.08 42.23
N ARG A 802 -20.02 -9.23 43.14
CA ARG A 802 -19.26 -8.87 44.36
C ARG A 802 -19.07 -10.06 45.30
N VAL A 803 -20.13 -10.84 45.54
CA VAL A 803 -20.04 -12.09 46.30
C VAL A 803 -19.02 -13.03 45.65
N LEU A 804 -19.06 -13.23 44.33
CA LEU A 804 -18.08 -14.05 43.62
C LEU A 804 -16.64 -13.56 43.81
N ALA A 805 -16.39 -12.26 43.63
CA ALA A 805 -15.06 -11.67 43.79
C ALA A 805 -14.52 -11.86 45.23
N TYR A 806 -15.34 -11.60 46.24
CA TYR A 806 -14.99 -11.80 47.65
C TYR A 806 -14.74 -13.28 48.00
N LEU A 807 -15.46 -14.20 47.35
CA LEU A 807 -15.22 -15.64 47.51
C LEU A 807 -13.93 -16.12 46.83
N LEU A 808 -13.52 -15.47 45.73
CA LEU A 808 -12.26 -15.76 45.04
C LEU A 808 -11.04 -15.16 45.77
N GLY A 809 -11.19 -13.98 46.39
CA GLY A 809 -10.23 -13.43 47.36
C GLY A 809 -10.28 -14.14 48.71
N ASP A 810 -10.73 -13.43 49.74
CA ASP A 810 -10.67 -13.86 51.15
C ASP A 810 -11.59 -15.05 51.51
N GLY A 811 -12.43 -15.54 50.59
CA GLY A 811 -13.37 -16.64 50.84
C GLY A 811 -12.75 -18.05 50.88
N SER A 812 -13.41 -18.92 51.64
CA SER A 812 -13.12 -20.36 51.71
C SER A 812 -14.17 -21.18 50.97
N LEU A 813 -13.73 -21.85 49.90
CA LEU A 813 -14.52 -22.77 49.09
C LEU A 813 -14.26 -24.24 49.46
N ALA A 814 -13.21 -24.55 50.22
CA ALA A 814 -12.83 -25.91 50.57
C ALA A 814 -13.64 -26.55 51.71
N SER A 815 -14.46 -25.78 52.44
CA SER A 815 -15.34 -26.28 53.52
C SER A 815 -16.50 -27.14 52.97
N MET A 816 -16.99 -28.10 53.77
CA MET A 816 -17.93 -29.17 53.35
C MET A 816 -19.17 -28.67 52.57
N ALA A 817 -20.18 -28.18 53.30
CA ALA A 817 -21.46 -27.69 52.74
C ALA A 817 -21.63 -26.17 52.90
N ALA A 818 -20.70 -25.50 53.57
CA ALA A 818 -20.74 -24.04 53.76
C ALA A 818 -19.92 -23.32 52.68
N VAL A 819 -20.29 -22.09 52.41
CA VAL A 819 -19.45 -21.09 51.74
C VAL A 819 -19.17 -20.00 52.77
N ASP A 820 -17.90 -19.65 52.95
CA ASP A 820 -17.46 -18.74 54.01
C ASP A 820 -16.70 -17.55 53.42
N PHE A 821 -17.00 -16.34 53.88
CA PHE A 821 -16.18 -15.15 53.68
C PHE A 821 -15.52 -14.76 55.00
N VAL A 822 -14.27 -14.29 54.97
CA VAL A 822 -13.46 -14.04 56.17
C VAL A 822 -12.73 -12.71 56.00
N SER A 823 -13.06 -11.69 56.78
CA SER A 823 -12.33 -10.41 56.70
C SER A 823 -12.20 -9.72 58.05
N LYS A 824 -11.19 -8.85 58.14
CA LYS A 824 -10.98 -7.90 59.25
C LYS A 824 -11.57 -6.52 58.96
N ASP A 825 -11.89 -6.24 57.69
CA ASP A 825 -12.43 -4.95 57.28
C ASP A 825 -13.95 -4.97 57.44
N LYS A 826 -14.46 -4.10 58.33
CA LYS A 826 -15.89 -4.02 58.61
C LYS A 826 -16.70 -3.58 57.39
N ALA A 827 -16.16 -2.72 56.53
CA ALA A 827 -16.86 -2.28 55.33
C ALA A 827 -17.08 -3.45 54.36
N LEU A 828 -16.08 -4.32 54.19
CA LEU A 828 -16.20 -5.52 53.35
C LEU A 828 -17.16 -6.57 53.94
N VAL A 829 -17.18 -6.72 55.27
CA VAL A 829 -18.12 -7.62 55.97
C VAL A 829 -19.57 -7.14 55.81
N ASP A 830 -19.83 -5.85 56.08
CA ASP A 830 -21.17 -5.27 55.95
C ASP A 830 -21.65 -5.29 54.49
N GLU A 831 -20.75 -5.03 53.53
CA GLU A 831 -21.00 -5.11 52.08
C GLU A 831 -21.32 -6.54 51.62
N TYR A 832 -20.54 -7.53 52.06
CA TYR A 832 -20.81 -8.94 51.74
C TYR A 832 -22.20 -9.35 52.21
N VAL A 833 -22.55 -9.01 53.46
CA VAL A 833 -23.88 -9.29 54.03
C VAL A 833 -24.99 -8.61 53.24
N ARG A 834 -24.80 -7.36 52.79
CA ARG A 834 -25.75 -6.65 51.91
C ARG A 834 -25.92 -7.36 50.57
N CYS A 835 -24.83 -7.85 49.97
CA CYS A 835 -24.87 -8.53 48.68
C CYS A 835 -25.48 -9.94 48.74
N LEU A 836 -25.48 -10.61 49.90
CA LEU A 836 -26.18 -11.89 50.08
C LEU A 836 -27.70 -11.81 49.84
N ALA A 837 -28.30 -10.62 49.91
CA ALA A 837 -29.71 -10.40 49.57
C ALA A 837 -30.07 -10.71 48.08
N ALA A 838 -29.09 -11.00 47.22
CA ALA A 838 -29.29 -11.49 45.87
C ALA A 838 -29.54 -13.01 45.76
N PHE A 839 -29.54 -13.74 46.89
CA PHE A 839 -29.59 -15.20 46.95
C PHE A 839 -30.75 -15.74 47.82
N PRO A 840 -31.85 -16.25 47.24
CA PRO A 840 -32.82 -17.09 47.95
C PRO A 840 -33.40 -16.51 49.25
N ASP A 841 -33.68 -17.26 50.33
CA ASP A 841 -33.22 -18.58 50.85
C ASP A 841 -31.94 -18.60 51.71
N VAL A 842 -31.02 -17.63 51.61
CA VAL A 842 -29.80 -17.64 52.45
C VAL A 842 -29.93 -16.84 53.74
N ARG A 843 -29.18 -17.24 54.78
CA ARG A 843 -29.02 -16.49 56.03
C ARG A 843 -27.55 -16.44 56.44
N PRO A 844 -26.96 -15.24 56.67
CA PRO A 844 -25.61 -15.13 57.21
C PRO A 844 -25.54 -15.57 58.67
N SER A 845 -24.46 -16.25 59.03
CA SER A 845 -24.06 -16.58 60.40
C SER A 845 -22.68 -16.00 60.68
N PHE A 846 -22.48 -15.47 61.88
CA PHE A 846 -21.28 -14.72 62.24
C PHE A 846 -20.47 -15.50 63.28
N THR A 847 -19.18 -15.67 63.04
CA THR A 847 -18.24 -16.27 63.99
C THR A 847 -17.03 -15.36 64.16
N GLN A 848 -16.82 -14.84 65.36
CA GLN A 848 -15.64 -14.05 65.68
C GLN A 848 -14.41 -14.96 65.77
N GLN A 849 -13.36 -14.63 65.05
CA GLN A 849 -12.08 -15.33 65.08
C GLN A 849 -11.00 -14.50 65.80
N VAL A 850 -9.88 -15.16 66.10
CA VAL A 850 -8.74 -14.55 66.80
C VAL A 850 -8.21 -13.35 66.00
N ARG A 851 -7.76 -12.29 66.69
CA ARG A 851 -7.24 -11.04 66.11
C ARG A 851 -8.27 -10.17 65.38
N GLY A 852 -9.55 -10.26 65.76
CA GLY A 852 -10.60 -9.33 65.29
C GLY A 852 -11.18 -9.65 63.91
N VAL A 853 -10.82 -10.79 63.34
CA VAL A 853 -11.34 -11.26 62.05
C VAL A 853 -12.77 -11.79 62.22
N VAL A 854 -13.69 -11.42 61.33
CA VAL A 854 -15.05 -11.93 61.28
C VAL A 854 -15.15 -12.97 60.17
N ARG A 855 -15.66 -14.17 60.50
CA ARG A 855 -16.11 -15.15 59.52
C ARG A 855 -17.63 -15.03 59.33
N VAL A 856 -18.07 -14.82 58.09
CA VAL A 856 -19.46 -14.88 57.67
C VAL A 856 -19.69 -16.20 56.94
N GLY A 857 -20.31 -17.17 57.61
CA GLY A 857 -20.77 -18.41 57.01
C GLY A 857 -22.18 -18.24 56.45
N VAL A 858 -22.51 -18.89 55.33
CA VAL A 858 -23.84 -18.78 54.72
C VAL A 858 -24.64 -20.06 54.94
N ALA A 859 -25.70 -19.96 55.74
CA ALA A 859 -26.65 -21.04 56.04
C ALA A 859 -27.96 -20.86 55.25
N LYS A 860 -28.87 -21.81 55.39
CA LYS A 860 -30.22 -21.76 54.82
C LYS A 860 -31.17 -20.96 55.74
N ALA A 861 -32.16 -20.27 55.17
CA ALA A 861 -33.10 -19.42 55.91
C ALA A 861 -34.34 -20.14 56.45
N SER A 862 -34.67 -21.33 55.93
CA SER A 862 -35.86 -22.11 56.30
C SER A 862 -35.57 -23.62 56.33
N ASP A 863 -36.17 -24.32 57.29
CA ASP A 863 -36.08 -25.78 57.45
C ASP A 863 -37.05 -26.56 56.55
N ALA A 864 -37.80 -25.88 55.66
CA ALA A 864 -38.93 -26.46 54.92
C ALA A 864 -38.57 -27.35 53.71
N ASP A 865 -37.50 -27.08 52.96
CA ASP A 865 -37.03 -27.98 51.89
C ASP A 865 -36.00 -29.00 52.41
N PRO A 866 -35.78 -30.13 51.69
CA PRO A 866 -35.00 -31.27 52.20
C PRO A 866 -33.67 -30.92 52.84
N TYR A 867 -33.33 -31.58 53.94
CA TYR A 867 -32.11 -31.38 54.73
C TYR A 867 -30.80 -31.49 53.93
N HIS A 868 -30.82 -32.15 52.76
CA HIS A 868 -29.68 -32.30 51.86
C HIS A 868 -29.69 -31.37 50.63
N ALA A 869 -30.72 -30.53 50.45
CA ALA A 869 -30.80 -29.58 49.35
C ALA A 869 -29.84 -28.38 49.57
N PRO A 870 -29.09 -27.95 48.55
CA PRO A 870 -28.22 -26.77 48.65
C PRO A 870 -29.05 -25.47 48.73
N ASN A 871 -28.55 -24.48 49.47
CA ASN A 871 -29.04 -23.11 49.34
C ASN A 871 -28.61 -22.51 47.99
N SER A 872 -29.26 -21.42 47.57
CA SER A 872 -29.06 -20.80 46.24
C SER A 872 -27.62 -20.34 45.99
N LEU A 873 -26.89 -19.86 47.02
CA LEU A 873 -25.48 -19.52 46.89
C LEU A 873 -24.60 -20.75 46.66
N LEU A 874 -24.85 -21.85 47.38
CA LEU A 874 -24.13 -23.10 47.21
C LEU A 874 -24.45 -23.78 45.87
N ALA A 875 -25.70 -23.68 45.41
CA ALA A 875 -26.11 -24.14 44.09
C ALA A 875 -25.37 -23.36 42.98
N TRP A 876 -25.38 -22.03 43.05
CA TRP A 876 -24.65 -21.17 42.10
C TRP A 876 -23.13 -21.39 42.14
N ALA A 877 -22.54 -21.57 43.32
CA ALA A 877 -21.11 -21.90 43.43
C ALA A 877 -20.75 -23.27 42.84
N ARG A 878 -21.68 -24.22 42.76
CA ARG A 878 -21.50 -25.50 42.04
C ARG A 878 -21.63 -25.34 40.53
N GLU A 879 -22.63 -24.57 40.08
CA GLU A 879 -22.83 -24.20 38.67
C GLU A 879 -21.57 -23.54 38.08
N LEU A 880 -20.95 -22.63 38.83
CA LEU A 880 -19.68 -21.97 38.45
C LEU A 880 -18.42 -22.84 38.61
N GLY A 881 -18.54 -24.12 38.99
CA GLY A 881 -17.40 -25.04 39.20
C GLY A 881 -16.52 -24.76 40.43
N LEU A 882 -16.92 -23.82 41.29
CA LEU A 882 -16.17 -23.42 42.49
C LEU A 882 -16.37 -24.37 43.68
N LYS A 883 -17.46 -25.14 43.64
CA LYS A 883 -17.81 -26.21 44.58
C LYS A 883 -17.99 -27.53 43.84
N HIS A 884 -17.66 -28.64 44.49
CA HIS A 884 -17.81 -29.95 43.87
C HIS A 884 -19.29 -30.34 43.69
N PRO A 885 -19.65 -31.04 42.59
CA PRO A 885 -21.03 -31.40 42.28
C PRO A 885 -21.63 -32.40 43.29
N PRO A 886 -22.96 -32.49 43.41
CA PRO A 886 -23.62 -33.46 44.28
C PRO A 886 -23.14 -34.90 44.03
N GLY A 887 -22.96 -35.69 45.08
CA GLY A 887 -22.48 -37.08 45.00
C GLY A 887 -20.96 -37.27 44.86
N SER A 888 -20.20 -36.19 44.63
CA SER A 888 -18.73 -36.24 44.59
C SER A 888 -18.09 -35.90 45.96
N ARG A 889 -16.75 -35.84 46.04
CA ARG A 889 -16.02 -35.59 47.30
C ARG A 889 -16.49 -34.27 47.96
N PRO A 890 -16.82 -34.26 49.27
CA PRO A 890 -17.25 -33.04 49.94
C PRO A 890 -16.23 -31.90 49.87
N GLY A 891 -16.70 -30.67 49.66
CA GLY A 891 -15.87 -29.46 49.58
C GLY A 891 -15.91 -28.74 48.22
N GLY A 892 -14.82 -28.08 47.89
CA GLY A 892 -14.63 -27.29 46.68
C GLY A 892 -13.18 -26.83 46.53
N LEU A 893 -12.94 -25.85 45.69
CA LEU A 893 -11.58 -25.44 45.29
C LEU A 893 -10.74 -24.96 46.49
N ARG A 894 -9.50 -25.44 46.57
CA ARG A 894 -8.45 -24.89 47.44
C ARG A 894 -7.89 -23.61 46.81
N SER A 895 -7.18 -22.79 47.59
CA SER A 895 -6.68 -21.48 47.11
C SER A 895 -5.73 -21.52 45.91
N HIS A 896 -5.13 -22.67 45.58
CA HIS A 896 -4.30 -22.86 44.38
C HIS A 896 -5.08 -23.41 43.17
N GLU A 897 -6.33 -23.85 43.37
CA GLU A 897 -7.24 -24.38 42.34
C GLU A 897 -8.27 -23.31 41.89
N LYS A 898 -8.38 -22.17 42.59
CA LYS A 898 -9.31 -21.07 42.24
C LYS A 898 -9.03 -20.53 40.83
N PHE A 899 -10.08 -20.17 40.10
CA PHE A 899 -10.05 -19.55 38.77
C PHE A 899 -11.20 -18.55 38.64
N VAL A 900 -11.19 -17.68 37.63
CA VAL A 900 -12.33 -16.80 37.32
C VAL A 900 -13.32 -17.55 36.41
N PRO A 901 -14.62 -17.68 36.77
CA PRO A 901 -15.61 -18.34 35.94
C PRO A 901 -15.77 -17.69 34.55
N ALA A 902 -16.02 -18.52 33.52
CA ALA A 902 -15.98 -18.11 32.11
C ALA A 902 -16.89 -16.91 31.77
N PHE A 903 -18.09 -16.83 32.37
CA PHE A 903 -19.04 -15.75 32.11
C PHE A 903 -18.48 -14.35 32.44
N VAL A 904 -17.51 -14.24 33.36
CA VAL A 904 -16.91 -12.96 33.75
C VAL A 904 -16.11 -12.34 32.59
N PHE A 905 -15.58 -13.16 31.69
CA PHE A 905 -14.87 -12.69 30.49
C PHE A 905 -15.84 -12.16 29.43
N ALA A 906 -17.10 -12.58 29.44
CA ALA A 906 -18.14 -12.08 28.53
C ALA A 906 -18.82 -10.78 29.02
N LEU A 907 -18.36 -10.21 30.14
CA LEU A 907 -18.89 -8.96 30.68
C LEU A 907 -18.31 -7.75 29.94
N GLY A 908 -19.04 -6.63 30.00
CA GLY A 908 -18.59 -5.31 29.58
C GLY A 908 -17.52 -4.73 30.50
N LYS A 909 -16.88 -3.65 30.07
CA LYS A 909 -15.73 -3.05 30.78
C LYS A 909 -16.07 -2.61 32.21
N ASP A 910 -17.24 -2.01 32.41
CA ASP A 910 -17.71 -1.57 33.73
C ASP A 910 -17.91 -2.72 34.71
N GLU A 911 -18.50 -3.84 34.28
CA GLU A 911 -18.70 -5.01 35.11
C GLU A 911 -17.39 -5.74 35.41
N ILE A 912 -16.45 -5.80 34.46
CA ILE A 912 -15.09 -6.31 34.68
C ILE A 912 -14.34 -5.42 35.69
N ALA A 913 -14.41 -4.10 35.54
CA ALA A 913 -13.82 -3.14 36.48
C ALA A 913 -14.44 -3.27 37.88
N PHE A 914 -15.77 -3.39 37.99
CA PHE A 914 -16.47 -3.64 39.24
C PHE A 914 -16.05 -4.96 39.92
N PHE A 915 -15.91 -6.03 39.14
CA PHE A 915 -15.45 -7.34 39.62
C PHE A 915 -13.99 -7.28 40.11
N LEU A 916 -13.09 -6.72 39.29
CA LEU A 916 -11.67 -6.57 39.65
C LEU A 916 -11.47 -5.65 40.87
N ALA A 917 -12.22 -4.55 40.98
CA ALA A 917 -12.20 -3.67 42.15
C ALA A 917 -12.60 -4.43 43.42
N SER A 918 -13.67 -5.23 43.33
CA SER A 918 -14.14 -6.08 44.44
C SER A 918 -13.13 -7.16 44.82
N LEU A 919 -12.37 -7.70 43.84
CA LEU A 919 -11.30 -8.67 44.09
C LEU A 919 -10.05 -8.00 44.70
N TRP A 920 -9.74 -6.77 44.29
CA TRP A 920 -8.62 -5.97 44.81
C TRP A 920 -8.89 -5.43 46.22
N ASP A 921 -10.16 -5.24 46.60
CA ASP A 921 -10.59 -4.94 47.98
C ASP A 921 -10.20 -6.05 48.98
N CYS A 922 -10.11 -7.31 48.54
CA CYS A 922 -9.56 -8.45 49.29
C CYS A 922 -8.01 -8.48 49.25
N ASP A 923 -7.41 -9.46 48.56
CA ASP A 923 -5.96 -9.71 48.50
C ASP A 923 -5.13 -8.67 47.72
N GLY A 924 -5.78 -7.62 47.19
CA GLY A 924 -5.10 -6.55 46.45
C GLY A 924 -4.34 -5.55 47.33
N TYR A 925 -3.18 -5.13 46.85
CA TYR A 925 -2.40 -4.01 47.36
C TYR A 925 -2.57 -2.80 46.43
N ALA A 926 -2.85 -1.64 47.03
CA ALA A 926 -2.90 -0.33 46.38
C ALA A 926 -1.85 0.59 47.01
N GLY A 927 -0.96 1.14 46.18
CA GLY A 927 0.14 2.03 46.57
C GLY A 927 0.51 3.00 45.44
N PRO A 928 1.33 4.03 45.73
CA PRO A 928 1.48 5.17 44.81
C PRO A 928 2.15 4.81 43.47
N ARG A 929 3.10 3.86 43.45
CA ARG A 929 3.90 3.51 42.25
C ARG A 929 3.68 2.09 41.70
N LEU A 930 3.04 1.22 42.48
CA LEU A 930 2.65 -0.12 42.03
C LEU A 930 1.41 -0.57 42.79
N TRP A 931 0.50 -1.23 42.08
CA TRP A 931 -0.59 -2.00 42.65
C TRP A 931 -0.33 -3.47 42.33
N HIS A 932 -0.71 -4.38 43.22
CA HIS A 932 -0.58 -5.81 42.92
C HIS A 932 -1.66 -6.66 43.54
N TYR A 933 -2.04 -7.73 42.85
CA TYR A 933 -2.90 -8.78 43.36
C TYR A 933 -2.06 -10.05 43.58
N LYS A 934 -2.22 -10.71 44.74
CA LYS A 934 -1.48 -11.92 45.10
C LYS A 934 -2.40 -13.12 45.20
N THR A 935 -1.96 -14.23 44.62
CA THR A 935 -2.63 -15.53 44.73
C THR A 935 -1.61 -16.67 44.70
N ILE A 936 -2.01 -17.86 45.13
CA ILE A 936 -1.23 -19.10 44.92
C ILE A 936 -1.82 -19.98 43.82
N SER A 937 -2.86 -19.51 43.12
CA SER A 937 -3.36 -20.12 41.88
C SER A 937 -2.71 -19.47 40.66
N LYS A 938 -2.02 -20.27 39.85
CA LYS A 938 -1.49 -19.82 38.56
C LYS A 938 -2.62 -19.35 37.63
N GLN A 939 -3.71 -20.11 37.57
CA GLN A 939 -4.86 -19.81 36.71
C GLN A 939 -5.50 -18.47 37.09
N LEU A 940 -5.74 -18.21 38.38
CA LEU A 940 -6.34 -16.96 38.84
C LEU A 940 -5.44 -15.74 38.55
N ALA A 941 -4.12 -15.92 38.60
CA ALA A 941 -3.18 -14.86 38.23
C ALA A 941 -3.25 -14.52 36.72
N HIS A 942 -3.28 -15.52 35.83
CA HIS A 942 -3.47 -15.28 34.40
C HIS A 942 -4.86 -14.72 34.07
N ASP A 943 -5.91 -15.25 34.70
CA ASP A 943 -7.28 -14.75 34.53
C ASP A 943 -7.39 -13.26 34.89
N VAL A 944 -6.79 -12.83 36.00
CA VAL A 944 -6.73 -11.41 36.39
C VAL A 944 -5.88 -10.59 35.41
N GLN A 945 -4.74 -11.11 34.92
CA GLN A 945 -3.95 -10.45 33.87
C GLN A 945 -4.76 -10.27 32.56
N THR A 946 -5.55 -11.27 32.15
CA THR A 946 -6.42 -11.21 30.97
C THR A 946 -7.54 -10.17 31.15
N LEU A 947 -8.19 -10.13 32.31
CA LEU A 947 -9.23 -9.13 32.59
C LEU A 947 -8.66 -7.70 32.66
N LEU A 948 -7.43 -7.52 33.15
CA LEU A 948 -6.75 -6.22 33.10
C LEU A 948 -6.48 -5.79 31.64
N LEU A 949 -6.06 -6.71 30.75
CA LEU A 949 -5.89 -6.43 29.33
C LEU A 949 -7.22 -6.08 28.61
N ARG A 950 -8.36 -6.63 29.03
CA ARG A 950 -9.70 -6.22 28.56
C ARG A 950 -10.08 -4.78 28.95
N LEU A 951 -9.41 -4.20 29.95
CA LEU A 951 -9.52 -2.79 30.35
C LEU A 951 -8.42 -1.92 29.74
N GLY A 952 -7.55 -2.48 28.88
CA GLY A 952 -6.36 -1.81 28.34
C GLY A 952 -5.24 -1.60 29.36
N ILE A 953 -5.24 -2.36 30.47
CA ILE A 953 -4.28 -2.22 31.57
C ILE A 953 -3.25 -3.36 31.48
N ARG A 954 -1.99 -3.00 31.25
CA ARG A 954 -0.87 -3.95 31.21
C ARG A 954 -0.45 -4.37 32.61
N SER A 955 -0.02 -5.63 32.76
CA SER A 955 0.43 -6.18 34.04
C SER A 955 1.48 -7.28 33.87
N THR A 956 2.34 -7.43 34.87
CA THR A 956 3.40 -8.46 34.92
C THR A 956 3.13 -9.42 36.06
N ILE A 957 3.16 -10.73 35.78
CA ILE A 957 3.08 -11.78 36.80
C ILE A 957 4.50 -12.12 37.28
N TYR A 958 4.77 -11.89 38.57
CA TYR A 958 5.99 -12.35 39.22
C TYR A 958 5.73 -13.65 39.99
N GLU A 959 6.55 -14.67 39.75
CA GLU A 959 6.58 -15.91 40.54
C GLU A 959 7.50 -15.74 41.76
N SER A 960 7.08 -16.21 42.93
CA SER A 960 7.87 -16.17 44.17
C SER A 960 7.69 -17.45 44.97
N THR A 961 8.80 -18.12 45.30
CA THR A 961 8.77 -19.41 46.00
C THR A 961 8.96 -19.24 47.49
N TYR A 962 8.03 -19.78 48.28
CA TYR A 962 8.08 -19.74 49.75
C TYR A 962 8.24 -21.16 50.31
N SER A 963 9.23 -21.35 51.17
CA SER A 963 9.31 -22.51 52.09
C SER A 963 8.72 -22.11 53.45
N ARG A 964 7.89 -22.99 54.03
CA ARG A 964 7.65 -22.94 55.48
C ARG A 964 8.80 -23.70 56.16
N GLY A 965 9.26 -23.20 57.31
CA GLY A 965 10.46 -23.67 58.00
C GLY A 965 10.44 -25.10 58.56
N ASP A 966 9.45 -25.92 58.21
CA ASP A 966 9.38 -27.34 58.56
C ASP A 966 9.79 -28.18 57.34
N ALA A 967 10.77 -29.07 57.54
CA ALA A 967 11.46 -29.86 56.50
C ALA A 967 10.58 -30.84 55.70
N ALA A 968 9.27 -30.92 56.00
CA ALA A 968 8.29 -31.74 55.28
C ALA A 968 7.30 -30.93 54.42
N SER A 969 7.40 -29.60 54.40
CA SER A 969 6.49 -28.77 53.59
C SER A 969 7.05 -28.49 52.20
N ALA A 970 6.35 -28.98 51.16
CA ALA A 970 6.69 -28.69 49.77
C ALA A 970 6.69 -27.17 49.52
N ALA A 971 7.72 -26.68 48.83
CA ALA A 971 7.85 -25.28 48.45
C ALA A 971 6.62 -24.83 47.64
N ARG A 972 6.06 -23.66 47.98
CA ARG A 972 4.85 -23.12 47.33
C ARG A 972 5.18 -21.88 46.53
N THR A 973 4.84 -21.91 45.25
CA THR A 973 4.90 -20.72 44.37
C THR A 973 3.68 -19.84 44.61
N GLY A 974 3.92 -18.56 44.89
CA GLY A 974 2.93 -17.49 44.81
C GLY A 974 3.11 -16.66 43.55
N TYR A 975 2.01 -16.15 43.02
CA TYR A 975 1.92 -15.35 41.81
C TYR A 975 1.46 -13.94 42.18
N GLN A 976 2.23 -12.92 41.79
CA GLN A 976 1.93 -11.51 42.03
C GLN A 976 1.67 -10.80 40.70
N VAL A 977 0.39 -10.59 40.36
CA VAL A 977 -0.02 -9.76 39.22
C VAL A 977 0.24 -8.31 39.59
N THR A 978 1.16 -7.63 38.90
CA THR A 978 1.63 -6.28 39.24
C THR A 978 1.32 -5.30 38.13
N VAL A 979 0.72 -4.17 38.49
CA VAL A 979 0.40 -3.06 37.60
C VAL A 979 1.23 -1.83 38.00
N TYR A 980 1.95 -1.27 37.03
CA TYR A 980 2.76 -0.06 37.21
C TYR A 980 2.02 1.22 36.80
N ASP A 981 1.01 1.11 35.93
CA ASP A 981 0.06 2.20 35.64
C ASP A 981 -1.01 2.28 36.74
N THR A 982 -0.59 2.74 37.91
CA THR A 982 -1.49 2.87 39.06
C THR A 982 -2.45 4.04 38.92
N ALA A 983 -2.14 5.04 38.08
CA ALA A 983 -3.06 6.11 37.74
C ALA A 983 -4.26 5.57 36.97
N ARG A 984 -4.03 4.85 35.85
CA ARG A 984 -5.11 4.25 35.06
C ARG A 984 -5.88 3.18 35.83
N LEU A 985 -5.19 2.36 36.63
CA LEU A 985 -5.87 1.35 37.46
C LEU A 985 -6.72 1.98 38.58
N ALA A 986 -6.25 3.07 39.19
CA ALA A 986 -7.02 3.80 40.18
C ALA A 986 -8.29 4.41 39.58
N GLU A 987 -8.16 5.10 38.44
CA GLU A 987 -9.28 5.68 37.67
C GLU A 987 -10.40 4.65 37.43
N VAL A 988 -10.02 3.45 36.97
CA VAL A 988 -10.98 2.41 36.56
C VAL A 988 -11.56 1.62 37.74
N LEU A 989 -10.78 1.33 38.80
CA LEU A 989 -11.25 0.48 39.91
C LEU A 989 -11.82 1.24 41.12
N GLN A 990 -11.30 2.42 41.45
CA GLN A 990 -11.71 3.16 42.66
C GLN A 990 -13.19 3.58 42.71
N PRO A 991 -13.88 3.89 41.59
CA PRO A 991 -15.32 4.17 41.62
C PRO A 991 -16.15 3.04 42.26
N PHE A 992 -15.66 1.80 42.16
CA PHE A 992 -16.37 0.61 42.64
C PHE A 992 -15.86 0.06 43.98
N MET A 993 -14.69 0.49 44.46
CA MET A 993 -14.09 0.01 45.71
C MET A 993 -14.90 0.40 46.96
N VAL A 994 -14.80 -0.43 48.00
CA VAL A 994 -15.49 -0.28 49.29
C VAL A 994 -14.54 -0.08 50.45
N SER A 995 -13.33 -0.67 50.42
CA SER A 995 -12.34 -0.47 51.49
C SER A 995 -11.66 0.90 51.42
N GLU A 996 -10.87 1.23 52.44
CA GLU A 996 -10.00 2.42 52.49
C GLU A 996 -9.00 2.50 51.30
N LYS A 997 -8.79 1.41 50.54
CA LYS A 997 -7.98 1.40 49.31
C LYS A 997 -8.53 2.37 48.25
N ARG A 998 -9.84 2.66 48.27
CA ARG A 998 -10.51 3.64 47.40
C ARG A 998 -9.89 5.04 47.48
N ALA A 999 -9.36 5.44 48.64
CA ALA A 999 -8.83 6.79 48.87
C ALA A 999 -7.31 6.90 48.61
N ARG A 1000 -6.65 5.86 48.11
CA ARG A 1000 -5.19 5.84 47.93
C ARG A 1000 -4.79 6.41 46.56
N PRO A 1001 -3.85 7.36 46.47
CA PRO A 1001 -3.44 7.92 45.19
C PRO A 1001 -2.69 6.89 44.33
N GLY A 1002 -2.99 6.89 43.02
CA GLY A 1002 -2.24 6.19 41.98
C GLY A 1002 -1.48 7.20 41.13
N ASN A 1003 -0.14 7.21 41.25
CA ASN A 1003 0.74 8.19 40.62
C ASN A 1003 1.78 7.54 39.68
N GLY A 1004 1.73 6.21 39.54
CA GLY A 1004 2.53 5.45 38.59
C GLY A 1004 1.82 5.43 37.24
N GLN A 1005 2.59 5.55 36.18
CA GLN A 1005 2.13 5.44 34.80
C GLN A 1005 3.10 4.47 34.08
N ASP A 1006 2.62 3.60 33.19
CA ASP A 1006 3.46 2.60 32.52
C ASP A 1006 3.85 3.06 31.10
N SER A 1007 5.08 2.82 30.65
CA SER A 1007 5.58 3.23 29.34
C SER A 1007 6.12 2.02 28.59
N ILE A 1008 5.72 1.83 27.33
CA ILE A 1008 6.43 0.90 26.43
C ILE A 1008 7.86 1.41 26.15
N THR A 1009 8.70 0.55 25.60
CA THR A 1009 10.07 0.89 25.23
C THR A 1009 10.38 0.39 23.83
N ILE A 1010 10.94 1.25 22.98
CA ILE A 1010 11.36 0.96 21.61
C ILE A 1010 12.88 0.78 21.53
N GLU A 1011 13.40 0.44 20.35
CA GLU A 1011 14.85 0.29 20.16
C GLU A 1011 15.52 1.65 20.24
N ARG A 1012 16.51 1.79 21.12
CA ARG A 1012 17.23 3.06 21.26
C ARG A 1012 18.06 3.35 20.02
N GLN A 1013 18.65 2.33 19.39
CA GLN A 1013 19.54 2.51 18.25
C GLN A 1013 18.76 3.08 17.05
N SER A 1014 17.66 2.43 16.67
CA SER A 1014 16.78 2.83 15.56
C SER A 1014 16.17 4.21 15.80
N PHE A 1015 15.62 4.46 17.00
CA PHE A 1015 15.13 5.79 17.40
C PHE A 1015 16.21 6.89 17.30
N VAL A 1016 17.43 6.64 17.79
CA VAL A 1016 18.50 7.64 17.74
C VAL A 1016 18.95 7.89 16.31
N ALA A 1017 19.09 6.84 15.48
CA ALA A 1017 19.45 6.98 14.08
C ALA A 1017 18.40 7.79 13.29
N GLU A 1018 17.12 7.61 13.59
CA GLU A 1018 16.04 8.37 12.97
C GLU A 1018 16.00 9.84 13.43
N VAL A 1019 16.22 10.10 14.72
CA VAL A 1019 16.38 11.47 15.24
C VAL A 1019 17.59 12.18 14.62
N GLU A 1020 18.68 11.46 14.33
CA GLU A 1020 19.85 12.01 13.61
C GLU A 1020 19.54 12.34 12.14
N GLN A 1021 18.55 11.69 11.52
CA GLN A 1021 18.07 12.00 10.18
C GLN A 1021 17.04 13.15 10.16
N ALA A 1022 16.26 13.32 11.24
CA ALA A 1022 15.16 14.27 11.30
C ALA A 1022 15.50 15.63 11.97
N TRP A 1023 16.69 15.78 12.57
CA TRP A 1023 17.07 16.99 13.32
C TRP A 1023 18.49 17.49 12.99
N ASP A 1024 18.56 18.61 12.25
CA ASP A 1024 19.81 19.28 11.85
C ASP A 1024 20.56 19.98 13.01
N GLY A 1025 19.99 20.03 14.21
CA GLY A 1025 20.56 20.71 15.37
C GLY A 1025 21.44 19.80 16.24
N SER A 1026 22.16 20.37 17.20
CA SER A 1026 22.82 19.53 18.20
C SER A 1026 21.78 18.81 19.08
N PHE A 1027 22.06 17.55 19.47
CA PHE A 1027 21.28 16.85 20.50
C PHE A 1027 21.08 17.66 21.77
N ARG A 1028 22.05 18.52 22.13
CA ARG A 1028 21.94 19.37 23.31
C ARG A 1028 20.81 20.39 23.19
N ALA A 1029 20.67 21.02 22.02
CA ALA A 1029 19.56 21.93 21.75
C ALA A 1029 18.21 21.18 21.78
N LEU A 1030 18.15 19.96 21.23
CA LEU A 1030 16.95 19.11 21.27
C LEU A 1030 16.56 18.74 22.72
N MET A 1031 17.55 18.29 23.51
CA MET A 1031 17.36 17.96 24.93
C MET A 1031 16.90 19.16 25.75
N ASP A 1032 17.51 20.33 25.55
CA ASP A 1032 17.16 21.56 26.26
C ASP A 1032 15.76 22.09 25.84
N ALA A 1033 15.34 21.88 24.58
CA ALA A 1033 14.02 22.27 24.07
C ALA A 1033 12.87 21.37 24.55
N HIS A 1034 13.07 20.05 24.61
CA HIS A 1034 12.04 19.07 24.98
C HIS A 1034 12.17 18.58 26.45
N GLY A 1035 13.12 19.11 27.22
CA GLY A 1035 13.34 18.76 28.63
C GLY A 1035 13.88 17.34 28.85
N ILE A 1036 14.56 16.75 27.87
CA ILE A 1036 14.99 15.34 27.90
C ILE A 1036 16.40 15.20 28.51
N ASP A 1037 16.55 14.30 29.48
CA ASP A 1037 17.83 14.08 30.15
C ASP A 1037 18.89 13.42 29.25
N ARG A 1038 20.13 13.91 29.35
CA ARG A 1038 21.31 13.47 28.59
C ARG A 1038 21.62 11.96 28.68
N GLN A 1039 21.12 11.25 29.69
CA GLN A 1039 21.24 9.80 29.84
C GLN A 1039 20.54 9.01 28.71
N HIS A 1040 19.54 9.62 28.05
CA HIS A 1040 18.75 8.99 27.00
C HIS A 1040 19.46 9.00 25.63
N PHE A 1041 20.31 10.00 25.39
CA PHE A 1041 21.09 10.12 24.15
C PHE A 1041 22.56 9.69 24.30
N THR A 1042 23.28 10.07 25.35
CA THR A 1042 24.70 9.63 25.52
C THR A 1042 24.86 8.24 26.18
N PRO A 1043 25.84 7.42 25.76
CA PRO A 1043 26.18 6.15 26.40
C PRO A 1043 27.21 6.35 27.53
N ARG A 1044 26.75 6.61 28.77
CA ARG A 1044 27.61 6.52 29.97
C ARG A 1044 27.17 5.38 30.89
N GLY A 1045 28.00 4.34 30.96
CA GLY A 1045 28.06 3.40 32.10
C GLY A 1045 27.22 2.12 32.01
N ARG A 1046 26.09 2.11 31.29
CA ARG A 1046 25.34 0.89 30.94
C ARG A 1046 24.70 1.07 29.56
N ARG A 1047 24.83 0.08 28.66
CA ARG A 1047 24.01 0.01 27.43
C ARG A 1047 22.56 -0.11 27.87
N ARG A 1048 21.77 0.95 27.69
CA ARG A 1048 20.31 0.86 27.66
C ARG A 1048 19.94 0.70 26.20
N GLU A 1049 19.75 -0.54 25.77
CA GLU A 1049 19.39 -0.90 24.39
C GLU A 1049 18.00 -0.40 24.00
N ARG A 1050 17.13 -0.11 24.99
CA ARG A 1050 15.77 0.40 24.77
C ARG A 1050 15.54 1.74 25.46
N ILE A 1051 14.68 2.56 24.86
CA ILE A 1051 14.26 3.88 25.36
C ILE A 1051 12.75 3.89 25.62
N SER A 1052 12.29 4.58 26.67
CA SER A 1052 10.87 4.69 27.02
C SER A 1052 10.16 5.63 26.05
N THR A 1053 8.95 5.25 25.57
CA THR A 1053 8.21 6.10 24.63
C THR A 1053 7.84 7.46 25.21
N ARG A 1054 7.73 7.63 26.54
CA ARG A 1054 7.55 8.96 27.15
C ARG A 1054 8.67 9.96 26.85
N VAL A 1055 9.84 9.45 26.48
CA VAL A 1055 11.02 10.26 26.12
C VAL A 1055 11.05 10.54 24.61
N VAL A 1056 10.23 9.82 23.84
CA VAL A 1056 10.19 9.76 22.39
C VAL A 1056 8.94 10.45 21.83
N GLU A 1057 7.78 10.25 22.45
CA GLU A 1057 6.48 10.85 22.12
C GLU A 1057 6.60 12.38 21.89
N PRO A 1058 7.24 13.18 22.77
CA PRO A 1058 7.39 14.63 22.55
C PRO A 1058 8.34 15.03 21.41
N LEU A 1059 9.00 14.05 20.78
CA LEU A 1059 9.87 14.24 19.61
C LEU A 1059 9.18 13.74 18.33
N VAL A 1060 8.41 12.66 18.40
CA VAL A 1060 7.56 12.20 17.28
C VAL A 1060 6.48 13.25 16.97
N GLU A 1061 5.95 13.94 17.97
CA GLU A 1061 5.00 15.04 17.78
C GLU A 1061 5.61 16.29 17.10
N THR A 1062 6.94 16.38 16.98
CA THR A 1062 7.63 17.60 16.50
C THR A 1062 8.67 17.37 15.41
N LEU A 1063 9.09 16.13 15.16
CA LEU A 1063 10.05 15.72 14.15
C LEU A 1063 9.42 14.61 13.30
N PRO A 1064 9.68 14.57 11.97
CA PRO A 1064 9.20 13.48 11.12
C PRO A 1064 9.98 12.19 11.43
N LEU A 1065 9.44 11.35 12.31
CA LEU A 1065 10.01 10.07 12.74
C LEU A 1065 9.10 8.87 12.35
N PRO A 1066 8.87 8.60 11.06
CA PRO A 1066 7.89 7.61 10.57
C PRO A 1066 8.19 6.14 10.92
N GLU A 1067 9.43 5.75 11.20
CA GLU A 1067 9.79 4.40 11.67
C GLU A 1067 9.54 4.25 13.18
N THR A 1068 9.79 5.30 13.96
CA THR A 1068 9.49 5.35 15.41
C THR A 1068 8.00 5.56 15.71
N GLU A 1069 7.26 6.23 14.83
CA GLU A 1069 5.81 6.45 14.94
C GLU A 1069 5.00 5.15 14.74
N ARG A 1070 5.57 4.21 13.98
CA ARG A 1070 4.96 2.95 13.54
C ARG A 1070 5.01 1.83 14.58
#